data_AF-A0A8T4R7C0-F1
#
_entry.id   AF-A0A8T4R7C0-F1
#
_cell.length_a   1.000
_cell.length_b   1.000
_cell.length_c   1.000
_cell.angle_alpha   90.00
_cell.angle_beta   90.00
_cell.angle_gamma   90.00
#
_symmetry.space_group_name_H-M   'P 1'
#
loop_
_entity.id
_entity.type
_entity.pdbx_description
1 polymer ?
#
loop_
_entity_poly.entity_id
_entity_poly.type
_entity_poly.pdbx_seq_one_letter_code
_entity_poly.pdbx_strand_id
1 'polypeptide(L)'
;MDIRQIDESKITSHVTKARPAEKSNEILMLEVDGKTFKCERPRYFNKRLDMSLFYHGYMKEGQIIYGTKIPVFYDQKGRWWCREELSSKGLMKFFSENPQRYIEIVTKKTEDIKELIKIAKELEKTVNSDDKKIIIENFEKLSHIFRTFYIYHFTTFVLFDELVFRFRELLNRYLPKKLANTYICEFLQAEITKEAIKAGAIGEKRGARDSTYSDDKPVVFYREPKLFFESKYDNEVLNELKKNKASGDEIKEFIALRIIVPISIQLSEEGQYLESKMFCAMMSIVINKISKILLDEGIIKEKDKVKDYTAEELINRLRDLDKSKLQDYAKHEIKHEMEHKEYIQSIYNAMNSIDMGTFVPFGWFEFHPLYAKESIDYIRKLIDKAESLNITPEELGKCVESVVALRVFHLYTLIDLKVAKIEKKERIKISNFFFEMIMARMVDDKYALKSNIIRNNNEIAELIKRINPAKATLKIAGLLGRIYNALYNLGAAIDFDIYLDYGLEVEGPYDVSNVYGPGRFLVIRKLMDLQANDLWPERKGIKPENVKIYTIYNNNVKFKTDFISAHTVFDGNAVKSMEHFMVDVDGQLISSETELKELLAIAEVQAIEQWNKVIKMDKESHKSIGLISKLLPVKKMMLHLGLEWKPTKEMIETVKGKSYVNNTFWNIPDNEKDKKNYFLKLYDPREEFYPGDSV
;
A
#
# COMPACT_ATOMS: atom_id res chain seq x y z
N MET A 1 18.20 -4.35 -1.07
CA MET A 1 19.35 -3.65 -0.45
C MET A 1 20.51 -3.70 -1.45
N ASP A 2 21.06 -2.55 -1.85
CA ASP A 2 22.23 -2.48 -2.74
C ASP A 2 23.51 -2.75 -1.93
N ILE A 3 24.21 -3.85 -2.21
CA ILE A 3 25.52 -4.17 -1.65
C ILE A 3 26.55 -4.10 -2.77
N ARG A 4 27.55 -3.22 -2.63
CA ARG A 4 28.61 -3.03 -3.61
C ARG A 4 29.95 -3.58 -3.12
N GLN A 5 30.72 -4.15 -4.04
CA GLN A 5 32.14 -4.39 -3.78
C GLN A 5 32.92 -3.10 -3.98
N ILE A 6 33.59 -2.65 -2.92
CA ILE A 6 34.46 -1.48 -2.95
C ILE A 6 35.92 -1.92 -2.88
N ASP A 7 36.74 -1.35 -3.75
CA ASP A 7 38.20 -1.37 -3.65
C ASP A 7 38.65 -0.46 -2.51
N GLU A 8 39.16 -1.06 -1.42
CA GLU A 8 39.60 -0.33 -0.22
C GLU A 8 40.69 0.71 -0.51
N SER A 9 41.49 0.52 -1.56
CA SER A 9 42.56 1.47 -1.91
C SER A 9 42.01 2.82 -2.39
N LYS A 10 40.74 2.87 -2.81
CA LYS A 10 40.05 4.09 -3.25
C LYS A 10 39.35 4.84 -2.13
N ILE A 11 39.33 4.27 -0.92
CA ILE A 11 38.70 4.90 0.24
C ILE A 11 39.71 5.86 0.87
N THR A 12 39.28 7.11 1.01
CA THR A 12 40.00 8.10 1.81
C THR A 12 39.27 8.32 3.13
N SER A 13 39.94 8.79 4.17
CA SER A 13 39.32 9.12 5.44
C SER A 13 39.70 10.51 5.92
N HIS A 14 38.81 11.14 6.66
CA HIS A 14 39.08 12.38 7.38
C HIS A 14 38.46 12.33 8.78
N VAL A 15 39.00 13.15 9.69
CA VAL A 15 38.58 13.17 11.10
C VAL A 15 37.79 14.45 11.37
N THR A 16 36.55 14.33 11.86
CA THR A 16 35.74 15.46 12.33
C THR A 16 35.98 15.77 13.81
N LYS A 17 35.83 17.05 14.20
CA LYS A 17 35.89 17.52 15.60
C LYS A 17 34.53 17.53 16.30
N ALA A 18 33.44 17.33 15.55
CA ALA A 18 32.08 17.42 16.08
C ALA A 18 31.70 16.27 17.01
N ARG A 19 32.47 15.18 17.01
CA ARG A 19 32.15 13.95 17.73
C ARG A 19 33.13 13.71 18.88
N PRO A 20 32.64 13.26 20.06
CA PRO A 20 33.44 13.23 21.28
C PRO A 20 34.40 12.03 21.37
N ALA A 21 34.16 10.94 20.64
CA ALA A 21 34.97 9.72 20.72
C ALA A 21 35.84 9.53 19.47
N GLU A 22 37.16 9.38 19.62
CA GLU A 22 38.12 9.25 18.51
C GLU A 22 37.70 8.25 17.43
N LYS A 23 37.14 7.09 17.83
CA LYS A 23 36.68 6.04 16.92
C LYS A 23 35.40 6.39 16.12
N SER A 24 34.66 7.42 16.54
CA SER A 24 33.45 7.92 15.88
C SER A 24 33.71 9.13 14.97
N ASN A 25 34.92 9.69 15.03
CA ASN A 25 35.31 10.91 14.34
C ASN A 25 35.74 10.65 12.89
N GLU A 26 36.01 9.39 12.55
CA GLU A 26 36.41 8.97 11.21
C GLU A 26 35.21 8.98 10.26
N ILE A 27 35.32 9.74 9.17
CA ILE A 27 34.40 9.74 8.04
C ILE A 27 35.16 9.24 6.83
N LEU A 28 34.66 8.17 6.21
CA LEU A 28 35.23 7.63 4.98
C LEU A 28 34.60 8.30 3.77
N MET A 29 35.38 8.45 2.69
CA MET A 29 34.96 9.04 1.44
C MET A 29 35.36 8.15 0.27
N LEU A 30 34.49 8.09 -0.73
CA LEU A 30 34.69 7.34 -1.95
C LEU A 30 34.12 8.12 -3.13
N GLU A 31 34.86 8.20 -4.23
CA GLU A 31 34.31 8.68 -5.50
C GLU A 31 33.78 7.53 -6.34
N VAL A 32 32.52 7.66 -6.78
CA VAL A 32 31.86 6.71 -7.68
C VAL A 32 31.12 7.52 -8.75
N ASP A 33 31.42 7.27 -10.02
CA ASP A 33 30.80 7.92 -11.18
C ASP A 33 30.82 9.47 -11.11
N GLY A 34 31.95 10.04 -10.69
CA GLY A 34 32.13 11.49 -10.54
C GLY A 34 31.33 12.11 -9.38
N LYS A 35 30.83 11.29 -8.44
CA LYS A 35 30.09 11.73 -7.26
C LYS A 35 30.77 11.25 -5.99
N THR A 36 30.82 12.12 -4.99
CA THR A 36 31.38 11.79 -3.67
C THR A 36 30.33 11.13 -2.79
N PHE A 37 30.70 9.97 -2.24
CA PHE A 37 29.95 9.25 -1.22
C PHE A 37 30.70 9.29 0.10
N LYS A 38 29.96 9.40 1.20
CA LYS A 38 30.48 9.40 2.57
C LYS A 38 29.93 8.24 3.38
N CYS A 39 30.79 7.67 4.22
CA CYS A 39 30.39 6.78 5.29
C CYS A 39 30.71 7.44 6.63
N GLU A 40 29.68 8.01 7.25
CA GLU A 40 29.83 8.75 8.51
C GLU A 40 29.76 7.87 9.74
N ARG A 41 29.25 6.64 9.62
CA ARG A 41 29.13 5.70 10.74
C ARG A 41 29.71 4.33 10.32
N PRO A 42 31.03 4.22 10.06
CA PRO A 42 31.65 3.04 9.46
C PRO A 42 31.65 1.77 10.32
N ARG A 43 31.19 1.85 11.58
CA ARG A 43 31.22 0.74 12.55
C ARG A 43 29.85 0.46 13.16
N TYR A 44 28.78 0.95 12.53
CA TYR A 44 27.45 0.98 13.13
C TYR A 44 26.62 -0.26 12.82
N PHE A 45 26.79 -0.85 11.64
CA PHE A 45 26.04 -2.03 11.20
C PHE A 45 26.97 -3.19 10.93
N ASN A 46 26.77 -4.29 11.67
CA ASN A 46 27.58 -5.51 11.52
C ASN A 46 26.73 -6.72 11.12
N LYS A 47 25.41 -6.55 10.95
CA LYS A 47 24.46 -7.63 10.73
C LYS A 47 23.45 -7.29 9.64
N ARG A 48 23.16 -8.28 8.78
CA ARG A 48 22.30 -8.11 7.59
C ARG A 48 20.86 -7.76 7.98
N LEU A 49 20.38 -8.29 9.11
CA LEU A 49 19.06 -7.94 9.64
C LEU A 49 18.97 -6.44 9.90
N ASP A 50 19.91 -5.92 10.71
CA ASP A 50 19.98 -4.51 11.06
C ASP A 50 20.10 -3.66 9.78
N MET A 51 20.99 -4.01 8.86
CA MET A 51 21.13 -3.27 7.59
C MET A 51 19.82 -3.19 6.81
N SER A 52 19.05 -4.27 6.74
CA SER A 52 17.78 -4.34 6.00
C SER A 52 16.64 -3.52 6.63
N LEU A 53 16.61 -3.45 7.96
CA LEU A 53 15.62 -2.66 8.70
C LEU A 53 15.83 -1.15 8.47
N PHE A 54 17.08 -0.72 8.33
CA PHE A 54 17.44 0.69 8.16
C PHE A 54 17.44 1.15 6.68
N TYR A 55 17.76 0.24 5.75
CA TYR A 55 17.90 0.53 4.32
C TYR A 55 16.72 1.31 3.73
N HIS A 56 15.50 0.95 4.12
CA HIS A 56 14.28 1.55 3.60
C HIS A 56 14.13 3.03 3.99
N GLY A 57 14.53 3.37 5.21
CA GLY A 57 14.54 4.76 5.65
C GLY A 57 15.54 5.58 4.85
N TYR A 58 16.75 5.03 4.67
CA TYR A 58 17.84 5.69 3.95
C TYR A 58 17.49 6.02 2.50
N MET A 59 16.83 5.09 1.81
CA MET A 59 16.41 5.28 0.42
C MET A 59 15.32 6.35 0.27
N LYS A 60 14.51 6.57 1.31
CA LYS A 60 13.41 7.53 1.28
C LYS A 60 13.83 8.93 1.73
N GLU A 61 14.81 9.03 2.62
CA GLU A 61 15.18 10.31 3.24
C GLU A 61 15.56 11.39 2.22
N GLY A 62 16.37 11.07 1.21
CA GLY A 62 16.68 12.01 0.13
C GLY A 62 15.46 12.47 -0.66
N GLN A 63 14.52 11.56 -0.93
CA GLN A 63 13.26 11.87 -1.60
C GLN A 63 12.38 12.78 -0.74
N ILE A 64 12.38 12.58 0.57
CA ILE A 64 11.61 13.40 1.49
C ILE A 64 12.23 14.79 1.62
N ILE A 65 13.54 14.90 1.80
CA ILE A 65 14.20 16.20 2.00
C ILE A 65 14.19 17.03 0.71
N TYR A 66 14.54 16.42 -0.42
CA TYR A 66 14.83 17.12 -1.68
C TYR A 66 13.83 16.86 -2.81
N GLY A 67 12.83 15.99 -2.61
CA GLY A 67 11.90 15.59 -3.67
C GLY A 67 12.50 14.64 -4.71
N THR A 68 13.76 14.22 -4.55
CA THR A 68 14.47 13.34 -5.50
C THR A 68 15.21 12.22 -4.79
N LYS A 69 15.29 11.05 -5.43
CA LYS A 69 16.02 9.90 -4.85
C LYS A 69 17.51 10.16 -4.87
N ILE A 70 18.13 10.06 -3.68
CA ILE A 70 19.57 10.16 -3.52
C ILE A 70 20.13 8.74 -3.32
N PRO A 71 21.10 8.31 -4.13
CA PRO A 71 21.69 6.99 -4.00
C PRO A 71 22.33 6.78 -2.63
N VAL A 72 22.03 5.62 -2.04
CA VAL A 72 22.67 5.07 -0.84
C VAL A 72 22.92 3.59 -1.06
N PHE A 73 23.99 3.06 -0.50
CA PHE A 73 24.30 1.63 -0.61
C PHE A 73 25.12 1.15 0.60
N TYR A 74 25.20 -0.16 0.77
CA TYR A 74 26.14 -0.77 1.70
C TYR A 74 27.29 -1.41 0.94
N ASP A 75 28.43 -1.59 1.60
CA ASP A 75 29.52 -2.38 1.06
C ASP A 75 29.63 -3.78 1.66
N GLN A 76 30.59 -4.55 1.18
CA GLN A 76 30.85 -5.91 1.64
C GLN A 76 31.24 -6.01 3.13
N LYS A 77 31.64 -4.90 3.77
CA LYS A 77 31.94 -4.82 5.21
C LYS A 77 30.75 -4.30 6.03
N GLY A 78 29.60 -4.05 5.40
CA GLY A 78 28.42 -3.49 6.05
C GLY A 78 28.50 -1.97 6.27
N ARG A 79 29.51 -1.30 5.72
CA ARG A 79 29.61 0.17 5.82
C ARG A 79 28.58 0.80 4.90
N TRP A 80 27.91 1.81 5.43
CA TRP A 80 26.83 2.51 4.74
C TRP A 80 27.34 3.79 4.08
N TRP A 81 27.08 3.92 2.79
CA TRP A 81 27.54 5.00 1.95
C TRP A 81 26.37 5.82 1.45
N CYS A 82 26.46 7.14 1.59
CA CYS A 82 25.50 8.09 1.06
C CYS A 82 26.16 9.19 0.26
N ARG A 83 25.43 9.77 -0.69
CA ARG A 83 25.93 10.92 -1.45
C ARG A 83 26.13 12.14 -0.53
N GLU A 84 27.08 13.01 -0.86
CA GLU A 84 27.45 14.22 -0.11
C GLU A 84 26.24 15.03 0.41
N GLU A 85 25.15 15.11 -0.34
CA GLU A 85 23.96 15.88 0.05
C GLU A 85 23.28 15.33 1.31
N LEU A 86 23.27 14.01 1.51
CA LEU A 86 22.77 13.37 2.73
C LEU A 86 23.81 13.26 3.84
N SER A 87 25.02 13.79 3.64
CA SER A 87 26.01 13.88 4.72
C SER A 87 25.63 14.94 5.76
N SER A 88 26.14 14.83 6.98
CA SER A 88 25.92 15.82 8.04
C SER A 88 26.29 17.23 7.57
N LYS A 89 27.40 17.37 6.82
CA LYS A 89 27.81 18.64 6.18
C LYS A 89 26.78 19.15 5.16
N GLY A 90 26.28 18.28 4.28
CA GLY A 90 25.29 18.64 3.25
C GLY A 90 23.96 19.07 3.86
N LEU A 91 23.46 18.28 4.81
CA LEU A 91 22.23 18.56 5.54
C LEU A 91 22.34 19.81 6.41
N MET A 92 23.49 20.02 7.08
CA MET A 92 23.73 21.22 7.88
C MET A 92 23.56 22.48 7.05
N LYS A 93 24.23 22.53 5.89
CA LYS A 93 24.13 23.65 4.96
C LYS A 93 22.66 23.87 4.55
N PHE A 94 22.01 22.80 4.11
CA PHE A 94 20.64 22.85 3.63
C PHE A 94 19.65 23.37 4.71
N PHE A 95 19.70 22.83 5.93
CA PHE A 95 18.77 23.21 6.99
C PHE A 95 19.09 24.56 7.65
N SER A 96 20.35 25.00 7.61
CA SER A 96 20.69 26.38 8.03
C SER A 96 20.10 27.41 7.07
N GLU A 97 20.04 27.10 5.77
CA GLU A 97 19.41 27.93 4.74
C GLU A 97 17.88 27.77 4.72
N ASN A 98 17.37 26.60 5.12
CA ASN A 98 15.95 26.22 5.04
C ASN A 98 15.41 25.69 6.39
N PRO A 99 15.41 26.49 7.46
CA PRO A 99 15.04 26.01 8.80
C PRO A 99 13.59 25.53 8.90
N GLN A 100 12.68 26.12 8.12
CA GLN A 100 11.29 25.66 8.01
C GLN A 100 11.22 24.19 7.59
N ARG A 101 12.05 23.78 6.62
CA ARG A 101 12.02 22.40 6.10
C ARG A 101 12.41 21.38 7.17
N TYR A 102 13.37 21.74 8.03
CA TYR A 102 13.74 20.91 9.17
C TYR A 102 12.56 20.75 10.13
N ILE A 103 11.86 21.84 10.46
CA ILE A 103 10.70 21.84 11.36
C ILE A 103 9.59 20.94 10.79
N GLU A 104 9.27 21.05 9.50
CA GLU A 104 8.27 20.19 8.83
C GLU A 104 8.60 18.71 8.97
N ILE A 105 9.86 18.34 8.70
CA ILE A 105 10.35 16.97 8.81
C ILE A 105 10.24 16.45 10.23
N VAL A 106 10.66 17.25 11.21
CA VAL A 106 10.62 16.86 12.61
C VAL A 106 9.19 16.75 13.16
N THR A 107 8.30 17.65 12.76
CA THR A 107 6.86 17.54 13.09
C THR A 107 6.29 16.24 12.55
N LYS A 108 6.64 15.85 11.31
CA LYS A 108 6.20 14.56 10.76
C LYS A 108 6.79 13.38 11.53
N LYS A 109 8.09 13.42 11.84
CA LYS A 109 8.78 12.39 12.64
C LYS A 109 8.14 12.20 14.02
N THR A 110 7.70 13.30 14.62
CA THR A 110 6.94 13.33 15.87
C THR A 110 5.63 12.56 15.78
N GLU A 111 4.83 12.80 14.74
CA GLU A 111 3.58 12.06 14.51
C GLU A 111 3.85 10.57 14.29
N ASP A 112 4.87 10.24 13.50
CA ASP A 112 5.26 8.86 13.24
C ASP A 112 5.63 8.16 14.55
N ILE A 113 6.40 8.81 15.43
CA ILE A 113 6.73 8.26 16.76
C ILE A 113 5.47 7.99 17.60
N LYS A 114 4.47 8.90 17.60
CA LYS A 114 3.22 8.70 18.34
C LYS A 114 2.47 7.45 17.85
N GLU A 115 2.43 7.23 16.54
CA GLU A 115 1.83 6.03 15.94
C GLU A 115 2.62 4.77 16.30
N LEU A 116 3.95 4.81 16.20
CA LEU A 116 4.81 3.67 16.55
C LEU A 116 4.66 3.25 18.01
N ILE A 117 4.49 4.20 18.93
CA ILE A 117 4.22 3.91 20.35
C ILE A 117 2.89 3.17 20.50
N LYS A 118 1.85 3.53 19.74
CA LYS A 118 0.56 2.83 19.78
C LYS A 118 0.72 1.37 19.36
N ILE A 119 1.41 1.12 18.24
CA ILE A 119 1.68 -0.24 17.75
C ILE A 119 2.50 -1.04 18.77
N ALA A 120 3.52 -0.41 19.37
CA ALA A 120 4.35 -1.05 20.39
C ALA A 120 3.56 -1.45 21.64
N LYS A 121 2.65 -0.60 22.13
CA LYS A 121 1.77 -0.93 23.27
C LYS A 121 0.83 -2.11 23.00
N GLU A 122 0.41 -2.29 21.74
CA GLU A 122 -0.36 -3.47 21.35
C GLU A 122 0.53 -4.72 21.33
N LEU A 123 1.76 -4.59 20.82
CA LEU A 123 2.76 -5.66 20.80
C LEU A 123 3.19 -6.13 22.18
N GLU A 124 3.30 -5.24 23.17
CA GLU A 124 3.67 -5.62 24.55
C GLU A 124 2.74 -6.70 25.12
N LYS A 125 1.48 -6.75 24.69
CA LYS A 125 0.50 -7.76 25.12
C LYS A 125 0.78 -9.14 24.54
N THR A 126 1.47 -9.22 23.40
CA THR A 126 1.65 -10.44 22.62
C THR A 126 3.12 -10.85 22.45
N VAL A 127 4.08 -9.99 22.81
CA VAL A 127 5.53 -10.21 22.57
C VAL A 127 6.07 -11.47 23.25
N ASN A 128 5.50 -11.84 24.40
CA ASN A 128 5.87 -13.05 25.14
C ASN A 128 5.09 -14.29 24.72
N SER A 129 4.17 -14.20 23.76
CA SER A 129 3.40 -15.36 23.27
C SER A 129 4.32 -16.46 22.75
N ASP A 130 4.01 -17.72 23.07
CA ASP A 130 4.68 -18.90 22.52
C ASP A 130 3.98 -19.43 21.25
N ASP A 131 2.86 -18.82 20.85
CA ASP A 131 2.19 -19.15 19.60
C ASP A 131 3.03 -18.71 18.40
N LYS A 132 3.39 -19.69 17.55
CA LYS A 132 4.24 -19.50 16.36
C LYS A 132 3.70 -18.41 15.43
N LYS A 133 2.38 -18.36 15.20
CA LYS A 133 1.76 -17.37 14.32
C LYS A 133 1.86 -15.98 14.92
N ILE A 134 1.57 -15.84 16.22
CA ILE A 134 1.69 -14.57 16.92
C ILE A 134 3.14 -14.07 16.92
N ILE A 135 4.12 -14.96 17.06
CA ILE A 135 5.55 -14.62 16.98
C ILE A 135 5.91 -14.04 15.60
N ILE A 136 5.41 -14.66 14.53
CA ILE A 136 5.65 -14.19 13.14
C ILE A 136 4.99 -12.83 12.92
N GLU A 137 3.72 -12.66 13.30
CA GLU A 137 3.01 -11.39 13.21
C GLU A 137 3.71 -10.28 14.01
N ASN A 138 4.21 -10.59 15.21
CA ASN A 138 4.99 -9.65 16.02
C ASN A 138 6.29 -9.23 15.32
N PHE A 139 6.98 -10.15 14.65
CA PHE A 139 8.21 -9.84 13.90
C PHE A 139 7.96 -8.93 12.71
N GLU A 140 6.88 -9.16 11.96
CA GLU A 140 6.49 -8.29 10.85
C GLU A 140 6.14 -6.87 11.33
N LYS A 141 5.36 -6.77 12.42
CA LYS A 141 5.03 -5.48 13.05
C LYS A 141 6.26 -4.75 13.57
N LEU A 142 7.18 -5.44 14.24
CA LEU A 142 8.44 -4.85 14.71
C LEU A 142 9.32 -4.42 13.52
N SER A 143 9.38 -5.22 12.45
CA SER A 143 10.10 -4.84 11.23
C SER A 143 9.52 -3.57 10.61
N HIS A 144 8.19 -3.41 10.61
CA HIS A 144 7.54 -2.17 10.21
C HIS A 144 7.92 -1.00 11.13
N ILE A 145 7.90 -1.20 12.46
CA ILE A 145 8.30 -0.17 13.43
C ILE A 145 9.70 0.35 13.13
N PHE A 146 10.69 -0.54 12.95
CA PHE A 146 12.06 -0.13 12.67
C PHE A 146 12.18 0.61 11.33
N ARG A 147 11.52 0.13 10.26
CA ARG A 147 11.55 0.78 8.95
C ARG A 147 10.97 2.20 9.00
N THR A 148 9.86 2.39 9.69
CA THR A 148 9.21 3.70 9.86
C THR A 148 10.02 4.61 10.77
N PHE A 149 10.57 4.07 11.87
CA PHE A 149 11.42 4.81 12.79
C PHE A 149 12.66 5.38 12.07
N TYR A 150 13.18 4.69 11.06
CA TYR A 150 14.41 5.11 10.38
C TYR A 150 14.25 5.95 9.10
N ILE A 151 13.04 6.41 8.78
CA ILE A 151 12.76 7.26 7.59
C ILE A 151 13.55 8.59 7.56
N TYR A 152 13.94 9.11 8.73
CA TYR A 152 14.65 10.39 8.90
C TYR A 152 15.98 10.25 9.64
N HIS A 153 16.69 9.15 9.39
CA HIS A 153 17.85 8.78 10.17
C HIS A 153 18.98 9.82 10.11
N PHE A 154 19.33 10.31 8.91
CA PHE A 154 20.40 11.29 8.79
C PHE A 154 20.04 12.59 9.51
N THR A 155 18.82 13.07 9.26
CA THR A 155 18.28 14.30 9.83
C THR A 155 18.23 14.24 11.35
N THR A 156 17.87 13.08 11.92
CA THR A 156 17.66 12.92 13.37
C THR A 156 18.95 12.56 14.11
N PHE A 157 19.77 11.65 13.57
CA PHE A 157 20.86 11.01 14.33
C PHE A 157 22.27 11.28 13.78
N VAL A 158 22.41 11.49 12.47
CA VAL A 158 23.75 11.73 11.88
C VAL A 158 24.10 13.22 11.98
N LEU A 159 23.13 14.08 11.70
CA LEU A 159 23.29 15.54 11.72
C LEU A 159 23.40 16.11 13.14
N PHE A 160 22.85 15.43 14.15
CA PHE A 160 22.69 15.99 15.50
C PHE A 160 24.00 16.46 16.16
N ASP A 161 25.04 15.62 16.18
CA ASP A 161 26.33 15.99 16.78
C ASP A 161 26.93 17.23 16.07
N GLU A 162 26.77 17.32 14.76
CA GLU A 162 27.24 18.44 13.95
C GLU A 162 26.46 19.72 14.26
N LEU A 163 25.14 19.65 14.46
CA LEU A 163 24.30 20.80 14.83
C LEU A 163 24.74 21.41 16.16
N VAL A 164 24.94 20.56 17.17
CA VAL A 164 25.38 21.00 18.50
C VAL A 164 26.78 21.59 18.43
N PHE A 165 27.69 20.93 17.71
CA PHE A 165 29.06 21.42 17.53
C PHE A 165 29.07 22.79 16.85
N ARG A 166 28.34 22.93 15.73
CA ARG A 166 28.28 24.17 14.96
C ARG A 166 27.67 25.30 15.75
N PHE A 167 26.60 25.03 16.50
CA PHE A 167 25.99 26.03 17.37
C PHE A 167 26.96 26.47 18.47
N ARG A 168 27.69 25.54 19.07
CA ARG A 168 28.72 25.86 20.07
C ARG A 168 29.86 26.69 19.49
N GLU A 169 30.35 26.36 18.30
CA GLU A 169 31.38 27.16 17.62
C GLU A 169 30.92 28.59 17.40
N LEU A 170 29.70 28.78 16.90
CA LEU A 170 29.13 30.10 16.67
C LEU A 170 29.03 30.90 17.97
N LEU A 171 28.50 30.29 19.05
CA LEU A 171 28.40 30.93 20.36
C LEU A 171 29.78 31.31 20.93
N ASN A 172 30.77 30.42 20.84
CA ASN A 172 32.12 30.66 21.38
C ASN A 172 32.89 31.78 20.66
N ARG A 173 32.54 32.10 19.41
CA ARG A 173 33.16 33.23 18.69
C ARG A 173 32.76 34.58 19.28
N TYR A 174 31.55 34.68 19.82
CA TYR A 174 30.93 35.96 20.15
C TYR A 174 30.55 36.11 21.63
N LEU A 175 30.47 35.02 22.39
CA LEU A 175 30.04 35.04 23.78
C LEU A 175 31.19 34.65 24.72
N PRO A 176 31.25 35.23 25.93
CA PRO A 176 32.11 34.72 26.99
C PRO A 176 31.81 33.23 27.27
N LYS A 177 32.87 32.43 27.49
CA LYS A 177 32.77 30.97 27.71
C LYS A 177 31.71 30.57 28.73
N LYS A 178 31.55 31.34 29.81
CA LYS A 178 30.54 31.11 30.84
C LYS A 178 29.12 31.24 30.27
N LEU A 179 28.82 32.32 29.55
CA LEU A 179 27.51 32.58 28.95
C LEU A 179 27.20 31.55 27.85
N ALA A 180 28.15 31.25 26.97
CA ALA A 180 28.01 30.22 25.95
C ALA A 180 27.66 28.84 26.54
N ASN A 181 28.37 28.43 27.61
CA ASN A 181 28.09 27.17 28.30
C ASN A 181 26.72 27.17 28.98
N THR A 182 26.35 28.26 29.66
CA THR A 182 25.03 28.36 30.31
C THR A 182 23.91 28.28 29.28
N TYR A 183 24.03 29.02 28.18
CA TYR A 183 23.02 29.08 27.14
C TYR A 183 22.87 27.74 26.41
N ILE A 184 23.96 27.11 25.98
CA ILE A 184 23.88 25.83 25.27
C ILE A 184 23.36 24.70 26.16
N CYS A 185 23.72 24.69 27.45
CA CYS A 185 23.25 23.68 28.40
C CYS A 185 21.74 23.77 28.68
N GLU A 186 21.13 24.94 28.52
CA GLU A 186 19.67 25.10 28.67
C GLU A 186 18.90 24.27 27.63
N PHE A 187 19.44 24.19 26.41
CA PHE A 187 18.85 23.45 25.30
C PHE A 187 19.25 21.97 25.28
N LEU A 188 20.47 21.64 25.73
CA LEU A 188 20.98 20.26 25.81
C LEU A 188 20.31 19.40 26.89
N GLN A 189 19.47 19.98 27.73
CA GLN A 189 18.64 19.22 28.66
C GLN A 189 17.27 18.93 28.03
N ALA A 190 17.05 17.69 27.59
CA ALA A 190 15.73 17.24 27.13
C ALA A 190 14.67 17.44 28.24
N GLU A 191 13.47 17.89 27.87
CA GLU A 191 12.37 18.13 28.83
C GLU A 191 12.06 16.89 29.67
N ILE A 192 12.12 15.70 29.08
CA ILE A 192 11.91 14.45 29.83
C ILE A 192 12.97 14.23 30.90
N THR A 193 14.23 14.62 30.66
CA THR A 193 15.29 14.54 31.68
C THR A 193 14.99 15.51 32.82
N LYS A 194 14.56 16.74 32.50
CA LYS A 194 14.16 17.74 33.52
C LYS A 194 12.99 17.23 34.37
N GLU A 195 11.97 16.64 33.74
CA GLU A 195 10.80 16.13 34.44
C GLU A 195 11.09 14.83 35.19
N ALA A 196 11.96 13.96 34.68
CA ALA A 196 12.41 12.76 35.38
C ALA A 196 13.22 13.11 36.64
N ILE A 197 14.05 14.16 36.61
CA ILE A 197 14.72 14.71 37.80
C ILE A 197 13.68 15.24 38.79
N LYS A 198 12.71 16.06 38.34
CA LYS A 198 11.64 16.59 39.19
C LYS A 198 10.78 15.49 39.83
N ALA A 199 10.52 14.41 39.09
CA ALA A 199 9.77 13.27 39.56
C ALA A 199 10.60 12.32 40.46
N GLY A 200 11.88 12.62 40.70
CA GLY A 200 12.77 11.76 41.48
C GLY A 200 13.16 10.45 40.79
N ALA A 201 12.86 10.30 39.50
CA ALA A 201 13.16 9.09 38.73
C ALA A 201 14.66 8.94 38.42
N ILE A 202 15.41 10.05 38.41
CA ILE A 202 16.88 10.09 38.28
C ILE A 202 17.48 11.18 39.19
N GLY A 203 18.70 10.98 39.69
CA GLY A 203 19.36 11.93 40.61
C GLY A 203 19.87 13.22 39.92
N GLU A 204 19.99 14.32 40.70
CA GLU A 204 20.37 15.66 40.20
C GLU A 204 21.81 15.78 39.68
N LYS A 205 22.71 14.85 40.01
CA LYS A 205 24.12 14.90 39.61
C LYS A 205 24.40 13.94 38.46
N ARG A 206 24.35 14.45 37.23
CA ARG A 206 25.17 14.03 36.07
C ARG A 206 24.98 15.00 34.90
N GLY A 207 26.08 15.44 34.32
CA GLY A 207 26.09 16.24 33.09
C GLY A 207 25.63 15.41 31.88
N ALA A 208 25.24 16.11 30.81
CA ALA A 208 24.64 15.59 29.59
C ALA A 208 25.19 14.22 29.10
N ARG A 209 24.27 13.44 28.50
CA ARG A 209 24.42 12.11 27.84
C ARG A 209 24.65 10.86 28.70
N ASP A 210 24.84 10.96 30.02
CA ASP A 210 25.10 9.78 30.90
C ASP A 210 24.12 9.58 32.08
N SER A 211 22.97 10.26 32.05
CA SER A 211 21.92 10.12 33.05
C SER A 211 20.55 9.94 32.42
N THR A 212 20.14 8.70 32.21
CA THR A 212 18.75 8.24 32.04
C THR A 212 18.95 6.80 31.56
N TYR A 213 18.57 5.76 32.28
CA TYR A 213 17.24 5.46 32.79
C TYR A 213 17.42 4.61 34.04
N SER A 214 16.72 4.98 35.12
CA SER A 214 16.55 4.10 36.27
C SER A 214 15.83 2.81 35.85
N ASP A 215 15.93 1.76 36.67
CA ASP A 215 15.25 0.49 36.48
C ASP A 215 13.71 0.58 36.61
N ASP A 216 13.19 1.76 36.94
CA ASP A 216 11.77 2.00 37.17
C ASP A 216 11.04 2.40 35.89
N LYS A 217 9.95 1.69 35.60
CA LYS A 217 9.01 1.94 34.49
C LYS A 217 8.51 3.40 34.51
N PRO A 218 8.89 4.24 33.56
CA PRO A 218 8.38 5.60 33.47
C PRO A 218 6.97 5.62 32.86
N VAL A 219 6.13 6.49 33.41
CA VAL A 219 4.68 6.54 33.15
C VAL A 219 4.31 7.51 32.02
N VAL A 220 5.22 8.39 31.58
CA VAL A 220 4.96 9.38 30.53
C VAL A 220 6.22 9.64 29.71
N PHE A 221 6.18 9.35 28.40
CA PHE A 221 7.42 9.29 27.60
C PHE A 221 7.56 10.22 26.41
N TYR A 222 6.45 10.63 25.80
CA TYR A 222 6.52 11.52 24.65
C TYR A 222 5.96 12.87 25.06
N ARG A 223 6.81 13.89 25.12
CA ARG A 223 6.35 15.27 25.17
C ARG A 223 6.46 15.86 23.78
N GLU A 224 5.42 16.54 23.36
CA GLU A 224 5.47 17.31 22.13
C GLU A 224 6.63 18.32 22.22
N PRO A 225 7.47 18.44 21.18
CA PRO A 225 8.49 19.45 21.12
C PRO A 225 7.85 20.82 21.31
N LYS A 226 8.20 21.49 22.41
CA LYS A 226 7.80 22.88 22.60
C LYS A 226 8.60 23.70 21.60
N LEU A 227 7.96 24.02 20.47
CA LEU A 227 8.56 24.70 19.32
C LEU A 227 9.14 26.09 19.64
N PHE A 228 8.97 26.59 20.86
CA PHE A 228 9.57 27.84 21.33
C PHE A 228 9.92 27.70 22.82
N PHE A 229 11.07 27.08 23.11
CA PHE A 229 11.67 27.29 24.43
C PHE A 229 12.14 28.75 24.46
N GLU A 230 11.41 29.64 25.12
CA GLU A 230 11.94 30.96 25.44
C GLU A 230 13.12 30.78 26.38
N SER A 231 14.31 31.22 25.98
CA SER A 231 15.43 31.33 26.91
C SER A 231 15.47 32.74 27.43
N LYS A 232 15.57 32.88 28.75
CA LYS A 232 15.76 34.20 29.40
C LYS A 232 17.05 34.90 28.95
N TYR A 233 17.98 34.16 28.32
CA TYR A 233 19.24 34.69 27.82
C TYR A 233 19.18 35.09 26.33
N ASP A 234 18.07 34.85 25.60
CA ASP A 234 17.98 35.13 24.16
C ASP A 234 18.33 36.59 23.83
N ASN A 235 17.79 37.54 24.61
CA ASN A 235 18.09 38.96 24.43
C ASN A 235 19.55 39.31 24.75
N GLU A 236 20.12 38.73 25.80
CA GLU A 236 21.52 38.93 26.19
C GLU A 236 22.47 38.42 25.10
N VAL A 237 22.20 37.21 24.59
CA VAL A 237 22.98 36.59 23.52
C VAL A 237 22.89 37.40 22.22
N LEU A 238 21.69 37.82 21.82
CA LEU A 238 21.51 38.64 20.62
C LEU A 238 22.23 39.99 20.73
N ASN A 239 22.22 40.60 21.92
CA ASN A 239 22.93 41.86 22.15
C ASN A 239 24.46 41.67 22.08
N GLU A 240 25.00 40.59 22.65
CA GLU A 240 26.43 40.29 22.56
C GLU A 240 26.84 39.92 21.12
N LEU A 241 26.02 39.20 20.36
CA LEU A 241 26.28 38.96 18.93
C LEU A 241 26.39 40.27 18.13
N LYS A 242 25.45 41.21 18.36
CA LYS A 242 25.46 42.52 17.71
C LYS A 242 26.66 43.38 18.15
N LYS A 243 26.94 43.42 19.45
CA LYS A 243 28.05 44.17 20.05
C LYS A 243 29.40 43.69 19.54
N ASN A 244 29.58 42.39 19.39
CA ASN A 244 30.79 41.77 18.87
C ASN A 244 30.81 41.66 17.33
N LYS A 245 29.93 42.42 16.63
CA LYS A 245 29.90 42.60 15.18
C LYS A 245 29.73 41.31 14.37
N ALA A 246 28.91 40.37 14.84
CA ALA A 246 28.52 39.22 14.02
C ALA A 246 27.88 39.70 12.70
N SER A 247 28.23 39.05 11.59
CA SER A 247 27.67 39.39 10.28
C SER A 247 26.17 39.06 10.19
N GLY A 248 25.48 39.64 9.21
CA GLY A 248 24.06 39.36 8.98
C GLY A 248 23.78 37.87 8.73
N ASP A 249 24.70 37.16 8.07
CA ASP A 249 24.55 35.73 7.80
C ASP A 249 24.84 34.87 9.03
N GLU A 250 25.77 35.28 9.90
CA GLU A 250 26.00 34.59 11.18
C GLU A 250 24.83 34.79 12.15
N ILE A 251 24.16 35.95 12.11
CA ILE A 251 22.92 36.17 12.88
C ILE A 251 21.79 35.27 12.36
N LYS A 252 21.66 35.09 11.04
CA LYS A 252 20.68 34.14 10.46
C LYS A 252 21.00 32.71 10.85
N GLU A 253 22.27 32.30 10.76
CA GLU A 253 22.73 30.97 11.17
C GLU A 253 22.44 30.73 12.66
N PHE A 254 22.69 31.73 13.52
CA PHE A 254 22.35 31.67 14.93
C PHE A 254 20.85 31.42 15.14
N ILE A 255 19.98 32.19 14.48
CA ILE A 255 18.53 32.04 14.60
C ILE A 255 18.08 30.65 14.14
N ALA A 256 18.59 30.17 13.00
CA ALA A 256 18.27 28.84 12.49
C ALA A 256 18.68 27.72 13.46
N LEU A 257 19.93 27.74 13.93
CA LEU A 257 20.43 26.75 14.89
C LEU A 257 19.69 26.81 16.23
N ARG A 258 19.35 28.02 16.69
CA ARG A 258 18.60 28.25 17.92
C ARG A 258 17.18 27.65 17.88
N ILE A 259 16.56 27.60 16.71
CA ILE A 259 15.25 26.97 16.50
C ILE A 259 15.38 25.45 16.38
N ILE A 260 16.38 24.97 15.63
CA ILE A 260 16.52 23.57 15.26
C ILE A 260 17.08 22.71 16.40
N VAL A 261 18.16 23.15 17.05
CA VAL A 261 18.94 22.35 18.01
C VAL A 261 18.07 21.78 19.15
N PRO A 262 17.22 22.56 19.85
CA PRO A 262 16.40 22.03 20.95
C PRO A 262 15.51 20.86 20.51
N ILE A 263 14.94 20.96 19.31
CA ILE A 263 14.03 19.97 18.75
C ILE A 263 14.80 18.71 18.33
N SER A 264 15.98 18.88 17.72
CA SER A 264 16.89 17.78 17.38
C SER A 264 17.29 16.96 18.62
N ILE A 265 17.60 17.64 19.72
CA ILE A 265 17.99 17.01 20.99
C ILE A 265 16.84 16.15 21.50
N GLN A 266 15.65 16.74 21.58
CA GLN A 266 14.48 16.04 22.10
C GLN A 266 14.15 14.80 21.26
N LEU A 267 14.11 14.92 19.94
CA LEU A 267 13.86 13.77 19.06
C LEU A 267 14.96 12.71 19.12
N SER A 268 16.23 13.12 19.18
CA SER A 268 17.35 12.19 19.24
C SER A 268 17.32 11.40 20.55
N GLU A 269 17.16 12.06 21.69
CA GLU A 269 17.19 11.44 23.02
C GLU A 269 15.92 10.58 23.27
N GLU A 270 14.72 11.12 23.02
CA GLU A 270 13.47 10.35 23.18
C GLU A 270 13.38 9.20 22.16
N GLY A 271 13.83 9.44 20.92
CA GLY A 271 13.89 8.42 19.88
C GLY A 271 14.84 7.27 20.26
N GLN A 272 16.08 7.57 20.65
CA GLN A 272 17.05 6.57 21.08
C GLN A 272 16.56 5.78 22.29
N TYR A 273 15.80 6.42 23.18
CA TYR A 273 15.17 5.71 24.28
C TYR A 273 14.17 4.65 23.80
N LEU A 274 13.20 5.07 22.99
CA LEU A 274 12.14 4.18 22.48
C LEU A 274 12.75 3.01 21.71
N GLU A 275 13.76 3.31 20.90
CA GLU A 275 14.49 2.30 20.18
C GLU A 275 15.16 1.30 21.12
N SER A 276 15.97 1.77 22.06
CA SER A 276 16.80 0.90 22.90
C SER A 276 16.00 0.10 23.93
N LYS A 277 15.04 0.74 24.62
CA LYS A 277 14.30 0.12 25.73
C LYS A 277 13.02 -0.58 25.33
N MET A 278 12.41 -0.19 24.21
CA MET A 278 11.11 -0.73 23.81
C MET A 278 11.26 -1.57 22.53
N PHE A 279 11.69 -0.98 21.42
CA PHE A 279 11.73 -1.68 20.14
C PHE A 279 12.80 -2.78 20.10
N CYS A 280 14.04 -2.48 20.49
CA CYS A 280 15.15 -3.44 20.53
C CYS A 280 14.91 -4.54 21.56
N ALA A 281 14.30 -4.23 22.70
CA ALA A 281 13.95 -5.21 23.73
C ALA A 281 12.94 -6.22 23.18
N MET A 282 11.82 -5.74 22.62
CA MET A 282 10.82 -6.60 21.98
C MET A 282 11.39 -7.38 20.81
N MET A 283 12.17 -6.73 19.95
CA MET A 283 12.83 -7.39 18.82
C MET A 283 13.78 -8.50 19.26
N SER A 284 14.52 -8.31 20.36
CA SER A 284 15.39 -9.35 20.89
C SER A 284 14.61 -10.57 21.39
N ILE A 285 13.48 -10.36 22.07
CA ILE A 285 12.58 -11.45 22.50
C ILE A 285 12.07 -12.22 21.27
N VAL A 286 11.56 -11.50 20.27
CA VAL A 286 10.99 -12.10 19.07
C VAL A 286 12.06 -12.80 18.21
N ILE A 287 13.26 -12.23 18.07
CA ILE A 287 14.39 -12.87 17.37
C ILE A 287 14.80 -14.16 18.07
N ASN A 288 14.85 -14.20 19.41
CA ASN A 288 15.19 -15.42 20.13
C ASN A 288 14.15 -16.52 19.90
N LYS A 289 12.86 -16.16 19.91
CA LYS A 289 11.76 -17.08 19.61
C LYS A 289 11.80 -17.57 18.16
N ILE A 290 12.07 -16.68 17.20
CA ILE A 290 12.28 -17.04 15.78
C ILE A 290 13.48 -17.97 15.61
N SER A 291 14.59 -17.68 16.28
CA SER A 291 15.79 -18.53 16.24
C SER A 291 15.47 -19.94 16.70
N LYS A 292 14.71 -20.06 17.80
CA LYS A 292 14.26 -21.35 18.30
C LYS A 292 13.36 -22.05 17.28
N ILE A 293 12.35 -21.35 16.72
CA ILE A 293 11.47 -21.92 15.68
C ILE A 293 12.27 -22.44 14.49
N LEU A 294 13.21 -21.65 13.96
CA LEU A 294 13.99 -22.03 12.79
C LEU A 294 14.96 -23.18 13.08
N LEU A 295 15.48 -23.28 14.32
CA LEU A 295 16.30 -24.40 14.78
C LEU A 295 15.48 -25.67 14.92
N ASP A 296 14.34 -25.59 15.61
CA ASP A 296 13.43 -26.73 15.88
C ASP A 296 12.92 -27.34 14.57
N GLU A 297 12.71 -26.52 13.54
CA GLU A 297 12.24 -26.94 12.22
C GLU A 297 13.40 -27.31 11.26
N GLY A 298 14.65 -27.29 11.74
CA GLY A 298 15.83 -27.67 10.95
C GLY A 298 16.21 -26.73 9.80
N ILE A 299 15.67 -25.51 9.77
CA ILE A 299 15.95 -24.52 8.71
C ILE A 299 17.32 -23.86 8.88
N ILE A 300 17.73 -23.67 10.12
CA ILE A 300 19.05 -23.14 10.47
C ILE A 300 19.76 -24.15 11.39
N LYS A 301 21.09 -24.14 11.39
CA LYS A 301 21.92 -24.96 12.28
C LYS A 301 22.23 -24.18 13.56
N GLU A 302 22.63 -24.87 14.64
CA GLU A 302 23.00 -24.21 15.92
C GLU A 302 24.06 -23.10 15.77
N LYS A 303 24.93 -23.20 14.77
CA LYS A 303 25.98 -22.22 14.49
C LYS A 303 25.49 -20.99 13.70
N ASP A 304 24.31 -21.07 13.08
CA ASP A 304 23.77 -20.02 12.24
C ASP A 304 23.07 -18.98 13.12
N LYS A 305 23.31 -17.69 12.85
CA LYS A 305 22.68 -16.60 13.61
C LYS A 305 21.57 -15.98 12.78
N VAL A 306 20.35 -15.91 13.34
CA VAL A 306 19.20 -15.25 12.70
C VAL A 306 19.51 -13.84 12.19
N LYS A 307 20.37 -13.10 12.91
CA LYS A 307 20.80 -11.74 12.51
C LYS A 307 21.64 -11.68 11.23
N ASP A 308 22.12 -12.81 10.72
CA ASP A 308 22.88 -12.88 9.46
C ASP A 308 21.95 -12.94 8.23
N TYR A 309 20.64 -13.04 8.43
CA TYR A 309 19.61 -12.93 7.39
C TYR A 309 19.02 -11.52 7.34
N THR A 310 18.47 -11.11 6.19
CA THR A 310 17.65 -9.90 6.13
C THR A 310 16.26 -10.12 6.74
N ALA A 311 15.56 -9.03 7.07
CA ALA A 311 14.18 -9.13 7.56
C ALA A 311 13.27 -9.85 6.56
N GLU A 312 13.43 -9.59 5.26
CA GLU A 312 12.67 -10.24 4.19
C GLU A 312 13.00 -11.73 4.06
N GLU A 313 14.28 -12.11 4.15
CA GLU A 313 14.69 -13.52 4.13
C GLU A 313 14.08 -14.30 5.30
N LEU A 314 14.02 -13.69 6.49
CA LEU A 314 13.40 -14.30 7.66
C LEU A 314 11.89 -14.38 7.53
N ILE A 315 11.23 -13.30 7.12
CA ILE A 315 9.77 -13.30 6.88
C ILE A 315 9.41 -14.38 5.87
N ASN A 316 10.15 -14.50 4.77
CA ASN A 316 9.90 -15.53 3.76
C ASN A 316 10.09 -16.93 4.33
N ARG A 317 11.19 -17.20 5.04
CA ARG A 317 11.41 -18.52 5.68
C ARG A 317 10.36 -18.86 6.73
N LEU A 318 9.90 -17.88 7.50
CA LEU A 318 8.85 -18.06 8.51
C LEU A 318 7.49 -18.28 7.87
N ARG A 319 7.19 -17.59 6.77
CA ARG A 319 5.99 -17.83 5.97
C ARG A 319 6.05 -19.20 5.29
N ASP A 320 7.21 -19.60 4.78
CA ASP A 320 7.41 -20.92 4.17
C ASP A 320 7.30 -22.07 5.19
N LEU A 321 7.62 -21.82 6.47
CA LEU A 321 7.27 -22.73 7.56
C LEU A 321 5.77 -22.87 7.75
N ASP A 322 5.02 -21.78 7.61
CA ASP A 322 3.56 -21.79 7.55
C ASP A 322 3.08 -22.52 6.27
N LYS A 323 3.84 -22.44 5.17
CA LYS A 323 3.62 -23.21 3.93
C LYS A 323 4.04 -24.69 4.01
N SER A 324 4.93 -25.12 4.90
CA SER A 324 5.18 -26.57 5.07
C SER A 324 3.96 -27.28 5.68
N LYS A 325 3.02 -26.52 6.26
CA LYS A 325 1.67 -26.94 6.62
C LYS A 325 0.62 -26.62 5.54
N LEU A 326 1.00 -26.10 4.36
CA LEU A 326 0.13 -26.07 3.18
C LEU A 326 -0.20 -27.49 2.67
N GLN A 327 0.63 -28.50 2.99
CA GLN A 327 0.25 -29.91 2.78
C GLN A 327 -0.78 -30.41 3.81
N ASP A 328 -1.00 -29.67 4.90
CA ASP A 328 -2.00 -29.90 5.94
C ASP A 328 -3.24 -28.99 5.77
N TYR A 329 -3.44 -28.39 4.58
CA TYR A 329 -4.63 -27.57 4.21
C TYR A 329 -5.97 -28.32 4.34
N ALA A 330 -5.95 -29.61 4.64
CA ALA A 330 -7.12 -30.37 5.04
C ALA A 330 -7.66 -30.00 6.44
N LYS A 331 -6.93 -29.22 7.27
CA LYS A 331 -7.37 -28.84 8.63
C LYS A 331 -7.72 -27.36 8.84
N HIS A 332 -7.59 -26.51 7.81
CA HIS A 332 -7.98 -25.09 7.87
C HIS A 332 -9.45 -24.82 7.54
N GLU A 333 -10.35 -25.78 7.75
CA GLU A 333 -11.79 -25.59 7.52
C GLU A 333 -12.42 -24.52 8.44
N ILE A 334 -11.83 -24.16 9.58
CA ILE A 334 -12.52 -23.35 10.60
C ILE A 334 -12.31 -21.82 10.48
N LYS A 335 -11.13 -21.32 10.06
CA LYS A 335 -10.88 -19.85 10.04
C LYS A 335 -11.51 -19.17 8.82
N HIS A 336 -11.50 -19.84 7.67
CA HIS A 336 -12.09 -19.32 6.44
C HIS A 336 -13.57 -19.70 6.29
N GLU A 337 -14.15 -20.54 7.17
CA GLU A 337 -15.53 -21.00 7.01
C GLU A 337 -16.53 -19.84 7.01
N MET A 338 -16.38 -18.94 7.98
CA MET A 338 -17.24 -17.75 8.13
C MET A 338 -16.97 -16.73 7.02
N GLU A 339 -15.70 -16.52 6.66
CA GLU A 339 -15.30 -15.59 5.60
C GLU A 339 -15.84 -16.03 4.22
N HIS A 340 -15.80 -17.34 3.92
CA HIS A 340 -16.42 -17.91 2.73
C HIS A 340 -17.93 -17.78 2.76
N LYS A 341 -18.60 -17.97 3.90
CA LYS A 341 -20.07 -17.83 3.99
C LYS A 341 -20.51 -16.40 3.64
N GLU A 342 -19.84 -15.38 4.14
CA GLU A 342 -20.15 -13.98 3.81
C GLU A 342 -19.85 -13.66 2.34
N TYR A 343 -18.75 -14.19 1.80
CA TYR A 343 -18.41 -14.08 0.38
C TYR A 343 -19.47 -14.75 -0.52
N ILE A 344 -19.86 -16.00 -0.24
CA ILE A 344 -20.92 -16.69 -0.99
C ILE A 344 -22.27 -15.96 -0.85
N GLN A 345 -22.57 -15.41 0.32
CA GLN A 345 -23.78 -14.62 0.53
C GLN A 345 -23.77 -13.32 -0.30
N SER A 346 -22.62 -12.67 -0.45
CA SER A 346 -22.48 -11.48 -1.30
C SER A 346 -22.73 -11.79 -2.78
N ILE A 347 -22.19 -12.91 -3.27
CA ILE A 347 -22.47 -13.42 -4.62
C ILE A 347 -23.96 -13.66 -4.77
N TYR A 348 -24.59 -14.40 -3.85
CA TYR A 348 -26.02 -14.66 -3.92
C TYR A 348 -26.84 -13.37 -3.98
N ASN A 349 -26.49 -12.37 -3.16
CA ASN A 349 -27.21 -11.08 -3.15
C ASN A 349 -27.14 -10.36 -4.50
N ALA A 350 -25.98 -10.39 -5.18
CA ALA A 350 -25.81 -9.78 -6.50
C ALA A 350 -26.53 -10.57 -7.60
N MET A 351 -26.62 -11.90 -7.47
CA MET A 351 -27.12 -12.77 -8.55
C MET A 351 -28.60 -13.16 -8.42
N ASN A 352 -29.20 -13.08 -7.23
CA ASN A 352 -30.52 -13.69 -6.98
C ASN A 352 -31.68 -13.07 -7.78
N SER A 353 -31.54 -11.82 -8.18
CA SER A 353 -32.57 -11.03 -8.86
C SER A 353 -32.27 -10.85 -10.35
N ILE A 354 -31.19 -11.47 -10.85
CA ILE A 354 -30.84 -11.42 -12.27
C ILE A 354 -31.83 -12.25 -13.08
N ASP A 355 -32.36 -11.64 -14.14
CA ASP A 355 -33.11 -12.33 -15.18
C ASP A 355 -32.13 -12.86 -16.23
N MET A 356 -31.96 -14.18 -16.24
CA MET A 356 -31.05 -14.89 -17.14
C MET A 356 -31.41 -14.71 -18.63
N GLY A 357 -32.65 -14.32 -18.95
CA GLY A 357 -33.09 -14.05 -20.32
C GLY A 357 -32.70 -12.67 -20.85
N THR A 358 -32.11 -11.81 -20.03
CA THR A 358 -31.76 -10.42 -20.41
C THR A 358 -30.35 -10.28 -20.98
N PHE A 359 -29.53 -11.33 -20.91
CA PHE A 359 -28.18 -11.32 -21.47
C PHE A 359 -28.19 -11.40 -22.99
N VAL A 360 -27.52 -10.43 -23.62
CA VAL A 360 -27.43 -10.32 -25.08
C VAL A 360 -25.95 -10.18 -25.47
N PRO A 361 -25.48 -10.89 -26.50
CA PRO A 361 -26.22 -11.79 -27.40
C PRO A 361 -26.41 -13.22 -26.87
N PHE A 362 -25.78 -13.58 -25.75
CA PHE A 362 -25.93 -14.86 -25.05
C PHE A 362 -25.51 -14.70 -23.57
N GLY A 363 -25.98 -15.60 -22.70
CA GLY A 363 -25.61 -15.63 -21.28
C GLY A 363 -24.43 -16.55 -20.97
N TRP A 364 -23.72 -16.30 -19.86
CA TRP A 364 -22.64 -17.20 -19.42
C TRP A 364 -23.16 -18.59 -19.00
N PHE A 365 -24.40 -18.68 -18.49
CA PHE A 365 -25.07 -19.95 -18.20
C PHE A 365 -25.29 -20.81 -19.46
N GLU A 366 -25.34 -20.19 -20.64
CA GLU A 366 -25.54 -20.90 -21.91
C GLU A 366 -24.20 -21.27 -22.56
N PHE A 367 -23.15 -20.48 -22.31
CA PHE A 367 -21.87 -20.60 -23.00
C PHE A 367 -20.77 -21.30 -22.19
N HIS A 368 -20.56 -20.92 -20.92
CA HIS A 368 -19.46 -21.47 -20.09
C HIS A 368 -19.49 -22.99 -19.94
N PRO A 369 -20.66 -23.64 -19.76
CA PRO A 369 -20.71 -25.10 -19.62
C PRO A 369 -20.12 -25.87 -20.78
N LEU A 370 -20.05 -25.28 -21.98
CA LEU A 370 -19.50 -25.94 -23.15
C LEU A 370 -18.02 -26.29 -23.01
N TYR A 371 -17.26 -25.50 -22.24
CA TYR A 371 -15.79 -25.60 -22.10
C TYR A 371 -15.29 -25.49 -20.65
N ALA A 372 -16.17 -25.72 -19.67
CA ALA A 372 -15.85 -25.55 -18.26
C ALA A 372 -14.62 -26.35 -17.82
N LYS A 373 -14.44 -27.58 -18.33
CA LYS A 373 -13.27 -28.41 -18.02
C LYS A 373 -11.98 -27.77 -18.52
N GLU A 374 -11.96 -27.35 -19.78
CA GLU A 374 -10.82 -26.70 -20.40
C GLU A 374 -10.50 -25.37 -19.71
N SER A 375 -11.52 -24.61 -19.28
CA SER A 375 -11.39 -23.41 -18.44
C SER A 375 -10.68 -23.70 -17.12
N ILE A 376 -11.07 -24.76 -16.40
CA ILE A 376 -10.41 -25.14 -15.15
C ILE A 376 -8.97 -25.62 -15.38
N ASP A 377 -8.72 -26.41 -16.42
CA ASP A 377 -7.36 -26.86 -16.73
C ASP A 377 -6.44 -25.69 -17.10
N TYR A 378 -6.99 -24.64 -17.71
CA TYR A 378 -6.29 -23.39 -17.98
C TYR A 378 -5.95 -22.63 -16.68
N ILE A 379 -6.88 -22.57 -15.73
CA ILE A 379 -6.67 -21.95 -14.41
C ILE A 379 -5.63 -22.74 -13.58
N ARG A 380 -5.66 -24.07 -13.62
CA ARG A 380 -4.65 -24.92 -12.96
C ARG A 380 -3.25 -24.61 -13.43
N LYS A 381 -3.03 -24.45 -14.74
CA LYS A 381 -1.73 -24.07 -15.29
C LYS A 381 -1.22 -22.74 -14.72
N LEU A 382 -2.11 -21.76 -14.53
CA LEU A 382 -1.75 -20.49 -13.89
C LEU A 382 -1.34 -20.70 -12.43
N ILE A 383 -2.14 -21.44 -11.67
CA ILE A 383 -1.89 -21.69 -10.24
C ILE A 383 -0.57 -22.46 -10.07
N ASP A 384 -0.40 -23.57 -10.79
CA ASP A 384 0.80 -24.40 -10.72
C ASP A 384 2.05 -23.60 -11.12
N LYS A 385 1.93 -22.72 -12.13
CA LYS A 385 3.03 -21.85 -12.54
C LYS A 385 3.37 -20.82 -11.46
N ALA A 386 2.37 -20.17 -10.86
CA ALA A 386 2.57 -19.24 -9.76
C ALA A 386 3.23 -19.92 -8.56
N GLU A 387 2.74 -21.11 -8.18
CA GLU A 387 3.31 -21.95 -7.12
C GLU A 387 4.77 -22.32 -7.42
N SER A 388 5.08 -22.76 -8.65
CA SER A 388 6.45 -23.11 -9.05
C SER A 388 7.44 -21.93 -9.01
N LEU A 389 6.94 -20.71 -9.18
CA LEU A 389 7.72 -19.47 -9.12
C LEU A 389 7.71 -18.83 -7.72
N ASN A 390 7.05 -19.46 -6.74
CA ASN A 390 6.82 -18.90 -5.40
C ASN A 390 6.14 -17.52 -5.41
N ILE A 391 5.32 -17.24 -6.42
CA ILE A 391 4.52 -16.02 -6.48
C ILE A 391 3.22 -16.27 -5.71
N THR A 392 2.99 -15.44 -4.70
CA THR A 392 1.79 -15.53 -3.85
C THR A 392 0.55 -15.01 -4.58
N PRO A 393 -0.66 -15.43 -4.15
CA PRO A 393 -1.90 -14.88 -4.70
C PRO A 393 -1.98 -13.35 -4.55
N GLU A 394 -1.58 -12.80 -3.40
CA GLU A 394 -1.53 -11.34 -3.19
C GLU A 394 -0.67 -10.62 -4.24
N GLU A 395 0.53 -11.14 -4.52
CA GLU A 395 1.43 -10.54 -5.50
C GLU A 395 0.85 -10.59 -6.91
N LEU A 396 0.26 -11.71 -7.28
CA LEU A 396 -0.34 -11.87 -8.61
C LEU A 396 -1.62 -11.02 -8.75
N GLY A 397 -2.39 -10.85 -7.68
CA GLY A 397 -3.57 -9.97 -7.63
C GLY A 397 -3.25 -8.50 -7.94
N LYS A 398 -2.03 -8.04 -7.66
CA LYS A 398 -1.54 -6.68 -8.00
C LYS A 398 -1.37 -6.47 -9.51
N CYS A 399 -1.29 -7.55 -10.30
CA CYS A 399 -1.22 -7.47 -11.76
C CYS A 399 -2.57 -7.17 -12.41
N VAL A 400 -3.67 -7.45 -11.72
CA VAL A 400 -5.03 -7.22 -12.24
C VAL A 400 -5.40 -5.75 -12.04
N GLU A 401 -5.99 -5.09 -13.03
CA GLU A 401 -6.37 -3.67 -12.90
C GLU A 401 -7.62 -3.50 -12.01
N SER A 402 -8.70 -4.20 -12.37
CA SER A 402 -9.98 -4.17 -11.67
C SER A 402 -10.06 -5.32 -10.66
N VAL A 403 -10.29 -5.02 -9.37
CA VAL A 403 -10.55 -6.09 -8.39
C VAL A 403 -11.90 -6.74 -8.65
N VAL A 404 -12.82 -5.97 -9.23
CA VAL A 404 -14.18 -6.42 -9.54
C VAL A 404 -14.16 -7.42 -10.70
N ALA A 405 -13.33 -7.19 -11.73
CA ALA A 405 -13.09 -8.17 -12.78
C ALA A 405 -12.62 -9.51 -12.19
N LEU A 406 -11.78 -9.47 -11.15
CA LEU A 406 -11.33 -10.68 -10.46
C LEU A 406 -12.43 -11.34 -9.64
N ARG A 407 -13.30 -10.56 -8.97
CA ARG A 407 -14.49 -11.07 -8.26
C ARG A 407 -15.43 -11.80 -9.22
N VAL A 408 -15.76 -11.18 -10.35
CA VAL A 408 -16.65 -11.74 -11.38
C VAL A 408 -16.02 -12.96 -12.05
N PHE A 409 -14.71 -12.91 -12.36
CA PHE A 409 -13.99 -14.07 -12.86
C PHE A 409 -14.02 -15.25 -11.87
N HIS A 410 -13.81 -14.98 -10.57
CA HIS A 410 -13.91 -16.00 -9.52
C HIS A 410 -15.33 -16.57 -9.41
N LEU A 411 -16.37 -15.71 -9.44
CA LEU A 411 -17.77 -16.14 -9.51
C LEU A 411 -18.00 -17.15 -10.64
N TYR A 412 -17.57 -16.83 -11.86
CA TYR A 412 -17.74 -17.74 -12.99
C TYR A 412 -16.88 -19.01 -12.87
N THR A 413 -15.69 -18.90 -12.28
CA THR A 413 -14.85 -20.06 -11.99
C THR A 413 -15.53 -21.02 -11.01
N LEU A 414 -16.24 -20.52 -10.00
CA LEU A 414 -17.00 -21.35 -9.06
C LEU A 414 -18.08 -22.18 -9.76
N ILE A 415 -18.75 -21.59 -10.76
CA ILE A 415 -19.72 -22.29 -11.61
C ILE A 415 -19.00 -23.35 -12.45
N ASP A 416 -17.90 -22.99 -13.13
CA ASP A 416 -17.14 -23.90 -14.01
C ASP A 416 -16.62 -25.12 -13.24
N LEU A 417 -16.16 -24.94 -11.99
CA LEU A 417 -15.72 -26.01 -11.10
C LEU A 417 -16.80 -27.06 -10.85
N LYS A 418 -18.07 -26.63 -10.76
CA LYS A 418 -19.23 -27.50 -10.54
C LYS A 418 -19.64 -28.21 -11.81
N VAL A 419 -19.69 -27.48 -12.92
CA VAL A 419 -20.02 -28.06 -14.23
C VAL A 419 -18.97 -29.10 -14.67
N ALA A 420 -17.68 -28.81 -14.44
CA ALA A 420 -16.58 -29.71 -14.76
C ALA A 420 -16.41 -30.88 -13.75
N LYS A 421 -17.28 -30.96 -12.73
CA LYS A 421 -17.28 -31.99 -11.68
C LYS A 421 -15.93 -32.16 -10.99
N ILE A 422 -15.25 -31.04 -10.71
CA ILE A 422 -13.94 -31.02 -10.03
C ILE A 422 -14.12 -31.45 -8.58
N GLU A 423 -13.23 -32.27 -8.04
CA GLU A 423 -13.32 -32.76 -6.65
C GLU A 423 -13.31 -31.63 -5.59
N LYS A 424 -14.01 -31.84 -4.47
CA LYS A 424 -14.17 -30.82 -3.40
C LYS A 424 -12.85 -30.17 -2.98
N LYS A 425 -11.81 -30.98 -2.74
CA LYS A 425 -10.49 -30.49 -2.28
C LYS A 425 -9.90 -29.48 -3.25
N GLU A 426 -9.97 -29.80 -4.54
CA GLU A 426 -9.43 -28.95 -5.60
C GLU A 426 -10.29 -27.70 -5.83
N ARG A 427 -11.62 -27.81 -5.75
CA ARG A 427 -12.52 -26.64 -5.82
C ARG A 427 -12.17 -25.62 -4.74
N ILE A 428 -11.92 -26.10 -3.52
CA ILE A 428 -11.51 -25.25 -2.39
C ILE A 428 -10.13 -24.63 -2.65
N LYS A 429 -9.15 -25.39 -3.17
CA LYS A 429 -7.82 -24.86 -3.54
C LYS A 429 -7.95 -23.70 -4.53
N ILE A 430 -8.65 -23.91 -5.64
CA ILE A 430 -8.82 -22.91 -6.70
C ILE A 430 -9.60 -21.69 -6.20
N SER A 431 -10.67 -21.91 -5.42
CA SER A 431 -11.45 -20.81 -4.87
C SER A 431 -10.65 -19.97 -3.88
N ASN A 432 -9.89 -20.60 -2.98
CA ASN A 432 -9.02 -19.89 -2.03
C ASN A 432 -7.96 -19.06 -2.74
N PHE A 433 -7.39 -19.57 -3.84
CA PHE A 433 -6.41 -18.84 -4.63
C PHE A 433 -6.94 -17.47 -5.08
N PHE A 434 -8.13 -17.40 -5.69
CA PHE A 434 -8.72 -16.12 -6.10
C PHE A 434 -9.25 -15.30 -4.93
N PHE A 435 -9.84 -15.95 -3.92
CA PHE A 435 -10.33 -15.29 -2.72
C PHE A 435 -9.21 -14.50 -2.03
N GLU A 436 -8.03 -15.10 -1.84
CA GLU A 436 -6.87 -14.42 -1.23
C GLU A 436 -6.43 -13.17 -2.01
N MET A 437 -6.46 -13.22 -3.35
CA MET A 437 -6.15 -12.05 -4.18
C MET A 437 -7.13 -10.89 -3.95
N ILE A 438 -8.42 -11.21 -3.89
CA ILE A 438 -9.50 -10.22 -3.71
C ILE A 438 -9.36 -9.61 -2.32
N MET A 439 -9.19 -10.43 -1.29
CA MET A 439 -9.06 -9.99 0.09
C MET A 439 -7.84 -9.11 0.34
N ALA A 440 -6.76 -9.33 -0.41
CA ALA A 440 -5.55 -8.52 -0.33
C ALA A 440 -5.70 -7.12 -0.97
N ARG A 441 -6.69 -6.94 -1.85
CA ARG A 441 -6.94 -5.68 -2.57
C ARG A 441 -8.03 -4.80 -1.97
N MET A 442 -8.95 -5.39 -1.22
CA MET A 442 -10.05 -4.66 -0.58
C MET A 442 -9.59 -4.02 0.73
N VAL A 443 -9.90 -2.73 0.91
CA VAL A 443 -9.55 -1.98 2.13
C VAL A 443 -10.63 -2.12 3.19
N ASP A 444 -11.90 -2.03 2.78
CA ASP A 444 -13.08 -2.18 3.64
C ASP A 444 -14.21 -2.86 2.87
N ASP A 445 -15.24 -3.33 3.58
CA ASP A 445 -16.33 -4.16 3.04
C ASP A 445 -15.78 -5.24 2.09
N LYS A 446 -14.91 -6.09 2.63
CA LYS A 446 -14.06 -7.01 1.86
C LYS A 446 -14.84 -7.97 0.94
N TYR A 447 -16.11 -8.19 1.23
CA TYR A 447 -17.01 -9.04 0.45
C TYR A 447 -17.94 -8.25 -0.47
N ALA A 448 -17.85 -6.91 -0.48
CA ALA A 448 -18.70 -6.01 -1.22
C ALA A 448 -20.20 -6.27 -1.00
N LEU A 449 -20.59 -6.35 0.27
CA LEU A 449 -22.00 -6.52 0.62
C LEU A 449 -22.81 -5.24 0.34
N LYS A 450 -22.17 -4.06 0.42
CA LYS A 450 -22.84 -2.75 0.30
C LYS A 450 -21.99 -1.67 -0.38
N SER A 451 -20.69 -1.90 -0.57
CA SER A 451 -19.73 -0.92 -1.08
C SER A 451 -18.53 -1.59 -1.77
N ASN A 452 -17.78 -0.82 -2.55
CA ASN A 452 -16.56 -1.28 -3.19
C ASN A 452 -15.39 -0.35 -2.80
N ILE A 453 -14.79 -0.61 -1.63
CA ILE A 453 -13.75 0.23 -1.03
C ILE A 453 -12.37 -0.39 -1.28
N ILE A 454 -11.66 0.16 -2.27
CA ILE A 454 -10.35 -0.34 -2.71
C ILE A 454 -9.21 0.64 -2.42
N ARG A 455 -9.53 1.82 -1.89
CA ARG A 455 -8.58 2.86 -1.49
C ARG A 455 -8.80 3.26 -0.05
N ASN A 456 -7.71 3.60 0.63
CA ASN A 456 -7.78 4.15 1.97
C ASN A 456 -8.00 5.68 1.95
N ASN A 457 -8.30 6.25 3.12
CA ASN A 457 -8.62 7.68 3.26
C ASN A 457 -7.48 8.62 2.81
N ASN A 458 -6.22 8.22 2.95
CA ASN A 458 -5.08 9.03 2.51
C ASN A 458 -5.00 9.08 0.98
N GLU A 459 -5.21 7.94 0.31
CA GLU A 459 -5.25 7.87 -1.15
C GLU A 459 -6.42 8.69 -1.72
N ILE A 460 -7.59 8.67 -1.06
CA ILE A 460 -8.73 9.50 -1.44
C ILE A 460 -8.44 10.99 -1.23
N ALA A 461 -7.80 11.37 -0.11
CA ALA A 461 -7.43 12.75 0.14
C ALA A 461 -6.46 13.29 -0.93
N GLU A 462 -5.44 12.53 -1.31
CA GLU A 462 -4.51 12.89 -2.38
C GLU A 462 -5.19 12.91 -3.76
N LEU A 463 -6.10 11.97 -4.03
CA LEU A 463 -6.88 11.96 -5.26
C LEU A 463 -7.71 13.23 -5.41
N ILE A 464 -8.44 13.65 -4.36
CA ILE A 464 -9.28 14.85 -4.36
C ILE A 464 -8.44 16.10 -4.61
N LYS A 465 -7.29 16.23 -3.95
CA LYS A 465 -6.36 17.35 -4.19
C LYS A 465 -5.90 17.42 -5.64
N ARG A 466 -5.55 16.27 -6.21
CA ARG A 466 -5.07 16.16 -7.60
C ARG A 466 -6.13 16.52 -8.62
N ILE A 467 -7.34 15.99 -8.47
CA ILE A 467 -8.40 16.19 -9.47
C ILE A 467 -9.13 17.52 -9.31
N ASN A 468 -9.08 18.14 -8.11
CA ASN A 468 -9.71 19.41 -7.76
C ASN A 468 -11.15 19.57 -8.33
N PRO A 469 -12.13 18.81 -7.81
CA PRO A 469 -13.48 18.73 -8.37
C PRO A 469 -14.18 20.08 -8.54
N ALA A 470 -14.73 20.33 -9.72
CA ALA A 470 -15.55 21.50 -10.02
C ALA A 470 -16.95 21.37 -9.43
N LYS A 471 -17.63 22.49 -9.17
CA LYS A 471 -19.03 22.48 -8.72
C LYS A 471 -19.95 21.96 -9.83
N ALA A 472 -20.86 21.05 -9.46
CA ALA A 472 -21.87 20.53 -10.37
C ALA A 472 -23.10 21.46 -10.42
N THR A 473 -23.68 21.61 -11.61
CA THR A 473 -25.04 22.15 -11.79
C THR A 473 -25.98 21.00 -12.16
N LEU A 474 -27.30 21.20 -12.04
CA LEU A 474 -28.27 20.18 -12.46
C LEU A 474 -28.09 19.73 -13.91
N LYS A 475 -27.73 20.67 -14.79
CA LYS A 475 -27.47 20.41 -16.21
C LYS A 475 -26.24 19.52 -16.39
N ILE A 476 -25.15 19.84 -15.68
CA ILE A 476 -23.93 19.03 -15.71
C ILE A 476 -24.17 17.64 -15.12
N ALA A 477 -24.87 17.53 -13.99
CA ALA A 477 -25.20 16.25 -13.39
C ALA A 477 -26.04 15.36 -14.32
N GLY A 478 -27.01 15.95 -15.04
CA GLY A 478 -27.76 15.25 -16.10
C GLY A 478 -26.88 14.81 -17.28
N LEU A 479 -25.93 15.66 -17.69
CA LEU A 479 -24.98 15.34 -18.76
C LEU A 479 -24.06 14.17 -18.38
N LEU A 480 -23.53 14.17 -17.15
CA LEU A 480 -22.70 13.07 -16.62
C LEU A 480 -23.47 11.75 -16.55
N GLY A 481 -24.76 11.79 -16.19
CA GLY A 481 -25.61 10.60 -16.22
C GLY A 481 -25.74 10.00 -17.62
N ARG A 482 -25.92 10.85 -18.64
CA ARG A 482 -25.95 10.42 -20.05
C ARG A 482 -24.61 9.87 -20.54
N ILE A 483 -23.51 10.53 -20.18
CA ILE A 483 -22.15 10.09 -20.53
C ILE A 483 -21.90 8.70 -19.94
N TYR A 484 -22.19 8.51 -18.65
CA TYR A 484 -22.02 7.22 -17.99
C TYR A 484 -22.88 6.15 -18.67
N ASN A 485 -24.15 6.44 -18.98
CA ASN A 485 -25.01 5.50 -19.66
C ASN A 485 -24.48 5.11 -21.06
N ALA A 486 -24.03 6.08 -21.87
CA ALA A 486 -23.46 5.81 -23.18
C ALA A 486 -22.20 4.92 -23.08
N LEU A 487 -21.31 5.24 -22.13
CA LEU A 487 -20.08 4.48 -21.91
C LEU A 487 -20.33 3.10 -21.31
N TYR A 488 -21.34 2.95 -20.44
CA TYR A 488 -21.81 1.64 -19.94
C TYR A 488 -22.26 0.76 -21.11
N ASN A 489 -23.11 1.30 -22.00
CA ASN A 489 -23.60 0.54 -23.15
C ASN A 489 -22.48 0.23 -24.16
N LEU A 490 -21.50 1.13 -24.32
CA LEU A 490 -20.30 0.84 -25.09
C LEU A 490 -19.51 -0.32 -24.47
N GLY A 491 -19.26 -0.29 -23.16
CA GLY A 491 -18.61 -1.39 -22.44
C GLY A 491 -19.35 -2.71 -22.62
N ALA A 492 -20.68 -2.71 -22.46
CA ALA A 492 -21.50 -3.90 -22.64
C ALA A 492 -21.47 -4.42 -24.09
N ALA A 493 -21.34 -3.53 -25.09
CA ALA A 493 -21.16 -3.93 -26.48
C ALA A 493 -19.74 -4.43 -26.79
N ILE A 494 -18.72 -3.96 -26.06
CA ILE A 494 -17.33 -4.38 -26.24
C ILE A 494 -17.10 -5.75 -25.62
N ASP A 495 -17.45 -5.91 -24.34
CA ASP A 495 -17.11 -7.09 -23.55
C ASP A 495 -18.20 -8.15 -23.56
N PHE A 496 -19.35 -7.85 -24.18
CA PHE A 496 -20.64 -8.51 -23.95
C PHE A 496 -21.08 -8.26 -22.49
N ASP A 497 -22.37 -7.99 -22.28
CA ASP A 497 -22.94 -7.60 -20.97
C ASP A 497 -22.47 -8.49 -19.79
N ILE A 498 -22.12 -9.74 -20.10
CA ILE A 498 -21.61 -10.77 -19.21
C ILE A 498 -20.16 -10.59 -18.70
N TYR A 499 -19.32 -9.75 -19.32
CA TYR A 499 -17.93 -9.52 -18.89
C TYR A 499 -17.62 -8.03 -18.68
N LEU A 500 -18.67 -7.22 -18.53
CA LEU A 500 -18.59 -5.76 -18.42
C LEU A 500 -17.62 -5.28 -17.33
N ASP A 501 -17.52 -5.98 -16.20
CA ASP A 501 -16.66 -5.55 -15.07
C ASP A 501 -15.14 -5.62 -15.37
N TYR A 502 -14.73 -6.18 -16.52
CA TYR A 502 -13.36 -6.02 -17.02
C TYR A 502 -13.08 -4.56 -17.41
N GLY A 503 -13.94 -3.99 -18.26
CA GLY A 503 -13.87 -2.59 -18.69
C GLY A 503 -14.55 -1.59 -17.76
N LEU A 504 -15.37 -2.03 -16.80
CA LEU A 504 -16.16 -1.16 -15.91
C LEU A 504 -15.86 -1.44 -14.44
N GLU A 505 -15.47 -0.42 -13.66
CA GLU A 505 -15.34 -0.53 -12.21
C GLU A 505 -15.97 0.69 -11.52
N VAL A 506 -16.91 0.44 -10.60
CA VAL A 506 -17.45 1.50 -9.73
C VAL A 506 -16.93 1.33 -8.32
N GLU A 507 -16.41 2.40 -7.75
CA GLU A 507 -15.87 2.43 -6.40
C GLU A 507 -16.60 3.40 -5.48
N GLY A 508 -16.50 3.12 -4.18
CA GLY A 508 -17.09 3.90 -3.12
C GLY A 508 -18.28 3.21 -2.45
N PRO A 509 -19.06 3.94 -1.63
CA PRO A 509 -18.92 5.38 -1.38
C PRO A 509 -17.73 5.68 -0.45
N TYR A 510 -16.85 6.60 -0.85
CA TYR A 510 -15.76 7.07 0.00
C TYR A 510 -16.20 8.29 0.81
N ASP A 511 -16.02 8.28 2.13
CA ASP A 511 -16.33 9.43 2.98
C ASP A 511 -15.37 10.59 2.69
N VAL A 512 -15.93 11.75 2.30
CA VAL A 512 -15.17 12.98 2.01
C VAL A 512 -15.62 14.14 2.89
N SER A 513 -16.23 13.82 4.03
CA SER A 513 -16.83 14.81 4.93
C SER A 513 -15.84 15.83 5.46
N ASN A 514 -14.58 15.43 5.63
CA ASN A 514 -13.49 16.30 6.09
C ASN A 514 -13.16 17.43 5.11
N VAL A 515 -13.53 17.30 3.83
CA VAL A 515 -13.21 18.27 2.77
C VAL A 515 -14.46 19.01 2.31
N TYR A 516 -15.57 18.31 2.12
CA TYR A 516 -16.80 18.87 1.54
C TYR A 516 -17.95 19.06 2.55
N GLY A 517 -17.70 18.78 3.83
CA GLY A 517 -18.67 18.93 4.92
C GLY A 517 -19.39 17.63 5.28
N PRO A 518 -20.12 17.58 6.41
CA PRO A 518 -20.66 16.34 6.96
C PRO A 518 -21.55 15.56 5.99
N GLY A 519 -21.34 14.25 5.91
CA GLY A 519 -22.17 13.30 5.17
C GLY A 519 -21.98 13.33 3.65
N ARG A 520 -20.90 13.92 3.15
CA ARG A 520 -20.56 13.91 1.72
C ARG A 520 -19.74 12.67 1.39
N PHE A 521 -20.03 12.08 0.23
CA PHE A 521 -19.29 10.92 -0.24
C PHE A 521 -18.93 11.03 -1.73
N LEU A 522 -17.80 10.44 -2.09
CA LEU A 522 -17.28 10.32 -3.44
C LEU A 522 -17.62 8.93 -4.02
N VAL A 523 -18.12 8.92 -5.25
CA VAL A 523 -18.24 7.73 -6.10
C VAL A 523 -17.35 7.92 -7.32
N ILE A 524 -16.58 6.89 -7.66
CA ILE A 524 -15.66 6.89 -8.80
C ILE A 524 -16.14 5.83 -9.77
N ARG A 525 -16.40 6.20 -11.03
CA ARG A 525 -16.74 5.25 -12.10
C ARG A 525 -15.60 5.22 -13.09
N LYS A 526 -15.01 4.06 -13.33
CA LYS A 526 -13.91 3.86 -14.28
C LYS A 526 -14.37 3.02 -15.44
N LEU A 527 -14.11 3.52 -16.62
CA LEU A 527 -14.33 2.84 -17.88
C LEU A 527 -12.94 2.72 -18.52
N MET A 528 -12.46 1.49 -18.66
CA MET A 528 -11.08 1.13 -18.97
C MET A 528 -11.05 0.34 -20.28
N ASP A 529 -9.96 0.47 -21.03
CA ASP A 529 -9.71 -0.26 -22.28
C ASP A 529 -10.88 -0.19 -23.28
N LEU A 530 -11.45 1.01 -23.50
CA LEU A 530 -12.57 1.24 -24.44
C LEU A 530 -12.20 0.97 -25.92
N GLN A 531 -10.92 0.79 -26.20
CA GLN A 531 -10.46 0.27 -27.48
C GLN A 531 -10.64 -1.24 -27.56
N ALA A 532 -10.36 -1.97 -26.48
CA ALA A 532 -10.46 -3.43 -26.39
C ALA A 532 -9.83 -4.14 -27.58
N ASN A 533 -8.58 -3.74 -27.88
CA ASN A 533 -7.84 -4.17 -29.06
C ASN A 533 -7.66 -5.69 -29.16
N ASP A 534 -7.74 -6.39 -28.02
CA ASP A 534 -7.69 -7.84 -27.96
C ASP A 534 -8.95 -8.53 -28.52
N LEU A 535 -10.11 -7.89 -28.37
CA LEU A 535 -11.40 -8.36 -28.88
C LEU A 535 -11.69 -7.77 -30.27
N TRP A 536 -11.32 -6.51 -30.48
CA TRP A 536 -11.68 -5.69 -31.63
C TRP A 536 -10.46 -4.96 -32.21
N PRO A 537 -9.57 -5.64 -32.95
CA PRO A 537 -8.32 -5.05 -33.44
C PRO A 537 -8.49 -3.79 -34.28
N GLU A 538 -9.62 -3.66 -34.99
CA GLU A 538 -9.98 -2.48 -35.78
C GLU A 538 -10.28 -1.23 -34.95
N ARG A 539 -10.53 -1.37 -33.64
CA ARG A 539 -10.74 -0.22 -32.73
C ARG A 539 -9.44 0.42 -32.26
N LYS A 540 -8.29 -0.11 -32.68
CA LYS A 540 -6.97 0.42 -32.31
C LYS A 540 -6.82 1.88 -32.70
N GLY A 541 -6.53 2.72 -31.70
CA GLY A 541 -6.35 4.16 -31.86
C GLY A 541 -7.64 4.98 -31.76
N ILE A 542 -8.81 4.35 -31.60
CA ILE A 542 -10.05 5.07 -31.31
C ILE A 542 -9.95 5.71 -29.90
N LYS A 543 -10.42 6.94 -29.78
CA LYS A 543 -10.42 7.70 -28.52
C LYS A 543 -11.85 7.93 -28.02
N PRO A 544 -12.07 8.01 -26.69
CA PRO A 544 -11.09 7.84 -25.61
C PRO A 544 -10.74 6.37 -25.34
N GLU A 545 -9.58 6.11 -24.71
CA GLU A 545 -9.18 4.77 -24.27
C GLU A 545 -9.67 4.48 -22.85
N ASN A 546 -9.59 5.47 -21.96
CA ASN A 546 -9.99 5.38 -20.57
C ASN A 546 -10.77 6.64 -20.17
N VAL A 547 -11.85 6.45 -19.41
CA VAL A 547 -12.65 7.54 -18.83
C VAL A 547 -12.89 7.26 -17.36
N LYS A 548 -12.63 8.23 -16.49
CA LYS A 548 -12.99 8.17 -15.08
C LYS A 548 -13.89 9.33 -14.71
N ILE A 549 -15.02 9.05 -14.08
CA ILE A 549 -16.00 10.03 -13.65
C ILE A 549 -16.01 10.05 -12.12
N TYR A 550 -15.57 11.17 -11.55
CA TYR A 550 -15.57 11.42 -10.12
C TYR A 550 -16.79 12.27 -9.77
N THR A 551 -17.63 11.80 -8.86
CA THR A 551 -18.85 12.53 -8.44
C THR A 551 -18.97 12.55 -6.94
N ILE A 552 -19.17 13.74 -6.37
CA ILE A 552 -19.38 13.94 -4.94
C ILE A 552 -20.84 14.29 -4.71
N TYR A 553 -21.47 13.55 -3.82
CA TYR A 553 -22.88 13.71 -3.46
C TYR A 553 -23.03 14.16 -2.01
N ASN A 554 -24.10 14.88 -1.72
CA ASN A 554 -24.53 15.17 -0.35
C ASN A 554 -25.39 14.06 0.25
N ASN A 555 -25.73 14.23 1.51
CA ASN A 555 -26.47 13.27 2.33
C ASN A 555 -27.96 13.15 2.00
N ASN A 556 -28.47 13.83 0.96
CA ASN A 556 -29.85 13.66 0.50
C ASN A 556 -30.05 12.41 -0.38
N VAL A 557 -28.96 11.71 -0.70
CA VAL A 557 -28.98 10.45 -1.42
C VAL A 557 -28.07 9.45 -0.71
N LYS A 558 -28.41 8.16 -0.76
CA LYS A 558 -27.51 7.07 -0.35
C LYS A 558 -27.05 6.30 -1.57
N PHE A 559 -25.81 5.83 -1.54
CA PHE A 559 -25.24 4.99 -2.59
C PHE A 559 -24.90 3.61 -2.03
N LYS A 560 -25.20 2.57 -2.81
CA LYS A 560 -24.76 1.20 -2.56
C LYS A 560 -24.28 0.58 -3.85
N THR A 561 -23.34 -0.33 -3.73
CA THR A 561 -22.94 -1.26 -4.79
C THR A 561 -22.72 -2.64 -4.19
N ASP A 562 -22.84 -3.68 -5.00
CA ASP A 562 -22.69 -5.06 -4.53
C ASP A 562 -21.41 -5.72 -5.10
N PHE A 563 -21.38 -7.05 -5.06
CA PHE A 563 -20.29 -7.88 -5.56
C PHE A 563 -19.92 -7.56 -7.02
N ILE A 564 -20.90 -7.19 -7.85
CA ILE A 564 -20.73 -6.72 -9.22
C ILE A 564 -20.80 -5.20 -9.17
N SER A 565 -19.68 -4.52 -9.40
CA SER A 565 -19.63 -3.07 -9.12
C SER A 565 -20.49 -2.23 -10.06
N ALA A 566 -20.78 -2.77 -11.24
CA ALA A 566 -21.76 -2.19 -12.17
C ALA A 566 -23.16 -2.05 -11.55
N HIS A 567 -23.52 -2.92 -10.60
CA HIS A 567 -24.77 -2.87 -9.86
C HIS A 567 -24.71 -1.74 -8.84
N THR A 568 -25.23 -0.59 -9.24
CA THR A 568 -25.23 0.61 -8.41
C THR A 568 -26.64 1.06 -8.13
N VAL A 569 -26.91 1.38 -6.86
CA VAL A 569 -28.22 1.84 -6.41
C VAL A 569 -28.07 3.18 -5.72
N PHE A 570 -28.82 4.16 -6.18
CA PHE A 570 -29.02 5.44 -5.50
C PHE A 570 -30.41 5.45 -4.86
N ASP A 571 -30.47 5.60 -3.55
CA ASP A 571 -31.71 5.85 -2.80
C ASP A 571 -31.85 7.36 -2.61
N GLY A 572 -32.67 7.99 -3.47
CA GLY A 572 -32.85 9.44 -3.57
C GLY A 572 -32.53 10.00 -4.96
N ASN A 573 -32.61 11.32 -5.11
CA ASN A 573 -32.36 11.98 -6.41
C ASN A 573 -30.87 12.27 -6.59
N ALA A 574 -30.15 11.38 -7.28
CA ALA A 574 -28.71 11.52 -7.52
C ALA A 574 -28.34 12.80 -8.29
N VAL A 575 -29.16 13.22 -9.26
CA VAL A 575 -28.89 14.43 -10.07
C VAL A 575 -28.96 15.69 -9.21
N LYS A 576 -29.96 15.81 -8.33
CA LYS A 576 -30.10 16.95 -7.42
C LYS A 576 -29.09 16.94 -6.27
N SER A 577 -28.57 15.77 -5.93
CA SER A 577 -27.69 15.60 -4.76
C SER A 577 -26.20 15.69 -5.10
N MET A 578 -25.84 15.74 -6.40
CA MET A 578 -24.46 15.90 -6.85
C MET A 578 -23.99 17.35 -6.64
N GLU A 579 -22.95 17.54 -5.82
CA GLU A 579 -22.41 18.88 -5.50
C GLU A 579 -21.15 19.19 -6.31
N HIS A 580 -20.31 18.19 -6.57
CA HIS A 580 -19.06 18.37 -7.30
C HIS A 580 -18.77 17.19 -8.24
N PHE A 581 -17.97 17.44 -9.26
CA PHE A 581 -17.56 16.44 -10.22
C PHE A 581 -16.19 16.74 -10.84
N MET A 582 -15.60 15.73 -11.44
CA MET A 582 -14.50 15.86 -12.39
C MET A 582 -14.54 14.67 -13.35
N VAL A 583 -14.11 14.85 -14.61
CA VAL A 583 -13.94 13.76 -15.56
C VAL A 583 -12.49 13.73 -16.01
N ASP A 584 -11.87 12.55 -16.00
CA ASP A 584 -10.51 12.28 -16.46
C ASP A 584 -10.60 11.42 -17.72
N VAL A 585 -10.20 11.97 -18.86
CA VAL A 585 -10.20 11.31 -20.17
C VAL A 585 -8.74 11.14 -20.60
N ASP A 586 -8.25 9.91 -20.63
CA ASP A 586 -6.87 9.59 -20.98
C ASP A 586 -5.80 10.42 -20.22
N GLY A 587 -6.06 10.79 -18.96
CA GLY A 587 -5.18 11.59 -18.13
C GLY A 587 -5.46 13.11 -18.16
N GLN A 588 -6.34 13.57 -19.05
CA GLN A 588 -6.77 14.95 -19.14
C GLN A 588 -8.03 15.20 -18.31
N LEU A 589 -7.95 16.12 -17.37
CA LEU A 589 -9.09 16.54 -16.55
C LEU A 589 -9.95 17.54 -17.33
N ILE A 590 -11.24 17.22 -17.49
CA ILE A 590 -12.24 18.06 -18.14
C ILE A 590 -13.41 18.34 -17.18
N SER A 591 -13.91 19.57 -17.22
CA SER A 591 -15.05 20.00 -16.40
C SER A 591 -15.94 21.02 -17.09
N SER A 592 -15.65 21.43 -18.33
CA SER A 592 -16.53 22.35 -19.05
C SER A 592 -17.71 21.61 -19.67
N GLU A 593 -18.85 22.30 -19.80
CA GLU A 593 -20.03 21.72 -20.47
C GLU A 593 -19.75 21.33 -21.92
N THR A 594 -18.90 22.10 -22.62
CA THR A 594 -18.54 21.85 -24.03
C THR A 594 -17.78 20.54 -24.17
N GLU A 595 -16.70 20.34 -23.40
CA GLU A 595 -15.90 19.11 -23.44
C GLU A 595 -16.75 17.88 -23.06
N LEU A 596 -17.65 18.02 -22.09
CA LEU A 596 -18.55 16.94 -21.70
C LEU A 596 -19.55 16.57 -22.81
N LYS A 597 -20.05 17.54 -23.58
CA LYS A 597 -20.92 17.27 -24.74
C LYS A 597 -20.17 16.58 -25.86
N GLU A 598 -18.92 16.97 -26.11
CA GLU A 598 -18.05 16.31 -27.08
C GLU A 598 -17.81 14.84 -26.69
N LEU A 599 -17.47 14.59 -25.43
CA LEU A 599 -17.32 13.23 -24.90
C LEU A 599 -18.62 12.41 -25.05
N LEU A 600 -19.78 13.01 -24.73
CA LEU A 600 -21.07 12.35 -24.89
C LEU A 600 -21.33 11.95 -26.35
N ALA A 601 -21.13 12.88 -27.30
CA ALA A 601 -21.35 12.62 -28.72
C ALA A 601 -20.45 11.48 -29.23
N ILE A 602 -19.19 11.46 -28.81
CA ILE A 602 -18.25 10.38 -29.14
C ILE A 602 -18.74 9.04 -28.56
N ALA A 603 -19.12 9.02 -27.27
CA ALA A 603 -19.57 7.81 -26.59
C ALA A 603 -20.87 7.24 -27.19
N GLU A 604 -21.85 8.08 -27.50
CA GLU A 604 -23.14 7.67 -28.09
C GLU A 604 -22.93 7.02 -29.47
N VAL A 605 -22.12 7.64 -30.34
CA VAL A 605 -21.81 7.09 -31.67
C VAL A 605 -21.11 5.73 -31.55
N GLN A 606 -20.06 5.65 -30.72
CA GLN A 606 -19.32 4.40 -30.56
C GLN A 606 -20.17 3.28 -29.97
N ALA A 607 -21.04 3.57 -29.00
CA ALA A 607 -21.94 2.59 -28.42
C ALA A 607 -22.87 1.99 -29.49
N ILE A 608 -23.48 2.85 -30.32
CA ILE A 608 -24.37 2.44 -31.40
C ILE A 608 -23.64 1.61 -32.46
N GLU A 609 -22.47 2.09 -32.91
CA GLU A 609 -21.67 1.38 -33.93
C GLU A 609 -21.23 0.01 -33.44
N GLN A 610 -20.70 -0.06 -32.22
CA GLN A 610 -20.23 -1.32 -31.64
C GLN A 610 -21.39 -2.29 -31.43
N TRP A 611 -22.52 -1.82 -30.87
CA TRP A 611 -23.69 -2.66 -30.68
C TRP A 611 -24.24 -3.23 -31.99
N ASN A 612 -24.34 -2.39 -33.02
CA ASN A 612 -24.77 -2.81 -34.35
C ASN A 612 -23.85 -3.87 -34.97
N LYS A 613 -22.56 -3.86 -34.63
CA LYS A 613 -21.63 -4.91 -35.04
C LYS A 613 -21.92 -6.22 -34.30
N VAL A 614 -22.07 -6.17 -32.98
CA VAL A 614 -22.32 -7.35 -32.15
C VAL A 614 -23.58 -8.10 -32.55
N ILE A 615 -24.69 -7.41 -32.76
CA ILE A 615 -25.99 -8.05 -33.10
C ILE A 615 -26.01 -8.68 -34.49
N LYS A 616 -25.08 -8.31 -35.37
CA LYS A 616 -24.95 -8.84 -36.75
C LYS A 616 -23.98 -10.02 -36.85
N MET A 617 -23.23 -10.31 -35.79
CA MET A 617 -22.30 -11.44 -35.79
C MET A 617 -23.04 -12.77 -35.76
N ASP A 618 -22.45 -13.77 -36.41
CA ASP A 618 -22.89 -15.15 -36.26
C ASP A 618 -22.48 -15.74 -34.90
N LYS A 619 -23.09 -16.88 -34.54
CA LYS A 619 -22.86 -17.55 -33.26
C LYS A 619 -21.42 -18.04 -33.06
N GLU A 620 -20.71 -18.44 -34.11
CA GLU A 620 -19.32 -18.92 -33.97
C GLU A 620 -18.37 -17.74 -33.70
N SER A 621 -18.63 -16.60 -34.33
CA SER A 621 -17.95 -15.35 -34.05
C SER A 621 -18.18 -14.90 -32.61
N HIS A 622 -19.42 -15.00 -32.11
CA HIS A 622 -19.76 -14.73 -30.70
C HIS A 622 -18.99 -15.62 -29.72
N LYS A 623 -18.93 -16.94 -29.96
CA LYS A 623 -18.16 -17.85 -29.12
C LYS A 623 -16.67 -17.52 -29.11
N SER A 624 -16.12 -17.18 -30.27
CA SER A 624 -14.69 -16.87 -30.41
C SER A 624 -14.31 -15.64 -29.57
N ILE A 625 -15.09 -14.56 -29.65
CA ILE A 625 -14.89 -13.37 -28.81
C ILE A 625 -15.19 -13.69 -27.34
N GLY A 626 -16.23 -14.47 -27.06
CA GLY A 626 -16.60 -14.88 -25.71
C GLY A 626 -15.50 -15.66 -24.98
N LEU A 627 -14.74 -16.52 -25.67
CA LEU A 627 -13.58 -17.21 -25.11
C LEU A 627 -12.45 -16.23 -24.75
N ILE A 628 -12.19 -15.24 -25.61
CA ILE A 628 -11.15 -14.24 -25.34
C ILE A 628 -11.56 -13.36 -24.15
N SER A 629 -12.80 -12.87 -24.16
CA SER A 629 -13.34 -11.98 -23.11
C SER A 629 -13.30 -12.64 -21.72
N LYS A 630 -13.66 -13.94 -21.63
CA LYS A 630 -13.53 -14.74 -20.39
C LYS A 630 -12.12 -14.68 -19.79
N LEU A 631 -11.07 -14.64 -20.62
CA LEU A 631 -9.67 -14.72 -20.17
C LEU A 631 -9.02 -13.35 -19.94
N LEU A 632 -9.67 -12.25 -20.35
CA LEU A 632 -9.13 -10.89 -20.16
C LEU A 632 -8.81 -10.56 -18.69
N PRO A 633 -9.64 -10.91 -17.68
CA PRO A 633 -9.32 -10.66 -16.28
C PRO A 633 -8.01 -11.29 -15.80
N VAL A 634 -7.58 -12.39 -16.42
CA VAL A 634 -6.34 -13.11 -16.06
C VAL A 634 -5.18 -12.85 -17.01
N LYS A 635 -5.37 -12.07 -18.08
CA LYS A 635 -4.37 -11.79 -19.11
C LYS A 635 -3.04 -11.31 -18.52
N LYS A 636 -3.09 -10.27 -17.67
CA LYS A 636 -1.87 -9.69 -17.08
C LYS A 636 -1.16 -10.67 -16.13
N MET A 637 -1.90 -11.53 -15.44
CA MET A 637 -1.33 -12.57 -14.59
C MET A 637 -0.60 -13.62 -15.42
N MET A 638 -1.22 -14.10 -16.50
CA MET A 638 -0.59 -15.06 -17.42
C MET A 638 0.70 -14.51 -18.02
N LEU A 639 0.64 -13.28 -18.55
CA LEU A 639 1.82 -12.62 -19.13
C LEU A 639 2.93 -12.43 -18.10
N HIS A 640 2.59 -12.06 -16.86
CA HIS A 640 3.55 -11.93 -15.77
C HIS A 640 4.26 -13.25 -15.45
N LEU A 641 3.54 -14.37 -15.57
CA LEU A 641 4.07 -15.73 -15.34
C LEU A 641 4.78 -16.33 -16.57
N GLY A 642 4.87 -15.59 -17.68
CA GLY A 642 5.42 -16.07 -18.94
C GLY A 642 4.57 -17.16 -19.61
N LEU A 643 3.24 -17.13 -19.38
CA LEU A 643 2.28 -18.04 -19.98
C LEU A 643 1.55 -17.38 -21.16
N GLU A 644 1.09 -18.22 -22.09
CA GLU A 644 0.18 -17.80 -23.15
C GLU A 644 -1.20 -17.47 -22.56
N TRP A 645 -1.72 -16.27 -22.89
CA TRP A 645 -2.97 -15.79 -22.30
C TRP A 645 -4.22 -16.07 -23.17
N LYS A 646 -4.03 -16.40 -24.45
CA LYS A 646 -5.13 -16.62 -25.40
C LYS A 646 -5.84 -17.97 -25.15
N PRO A 647 -7.09 -18.14 -25.64
CA PRO A 647 -7.78 -19.43 -25.57
C PRO A 647 -6.94 -20.56 -26.16
N THR A 648 -6.95 -21.72 -25.50
CA THR A 648 -6.21 -22.89 -26.00
C THR A 648 -6.90 -23.50 -27.21
N LYS A 649 -6.18 -24.36 -27.96
CA LYS A 649 -6.76 -25.08 -29.09
C LYS A 649 -7.93 -25.94 -28.65
N GLU A 650 -7.80 -26.59 -27.49
CA GLU A 650 -8.83 -27.44 -26.91
C GLU A 650 -10.08 -26.64 -26.57
N MET A 651 -9.97 -25.45 -25.97
CA MET A 651 -11.12 -24.58 -25.71
C MET A 651 -11.87 -24.24 -27.01
N ILE A 652 -11.12 -23.87 -28.06
CA ILE A 652 -11.69 -23.48 -29.36
C ILE A 652 -12.39 -24.68 -30.02
N GLU A 653 -11.73 -25.84 -30.05
CA GLU A 653 -12.27 -27.07 -30.65
C GLU A 653 -13.49 -27.58 -29.90
N THR A 654 -13.50 -27.50 -28.56
CA THR A 654 -14.59 -27.97 -27.72
C THR A 654 -15.88 -27.17 -27.94
N VAL A 655 -15.83 -25.86 -28.24
CA VAL A 655 -17.05 -25.05 -28.44
C VAL A 655 -17.53 -25.00 -29.90
N LYS A 656 -16.64 -25.32 -30.85
CA LYS A 656 -16.89 -25.17 -32.29
C LYS A 656 -18.09 -26.00 -32.74
N GLY A 657 -19.04 -25.34 -33.40
CA GLY A 657 -20.24 -25.97 -33.95
C GLY A 657 -21.26 -26.52 -32.93
N LYS A 658 -20.99 -26.43 -31.62
CA LYS A 658 -21.96 -26.84 -30.58
C LYS A 658 -23.05 -25.78 -30.37
N SER A 659 -24.30 -26.18 -30.20
CA SER A 659 -25.32 -25.23 -29.74
C SER A 659 -25.02 -24.77 -28.32
N TYR A 660 -25.46 -23.55 -27.97
CA TYR A 660 -25.46 -23.10 -26.59
C TYR A 660 -26.32 -24.02 -25.72
N VAL A 661 -25.96 -24.13 -24.45
CA VAL A 661 -26.72 -24.87 -23.45
C VAL A 661 -28.02 -24.13 -23.14
N ASN A 662 -29.11 -24.87 -22.95
CA ASN A 662 -30.41 -24.30 -22.63
C ASN A 662 -30.70 -24.34 -21.12
N ASN A 663 -31.78 -23.69 -20.68
CA ASN A 663 -32.16 -23.62 -19.26
C ASN A 663 -32.42 -25.00 -18.60
N THR A 664 -32.73 -26.05 -19.38
CA THR A 664 -32.97 -27.40 -18.84
C THR A 664 -31.70 -28.07 -18.33
N PHE A 665 -30.51 -27.63 -18.77
CA PHE A 665 -29.27 -28.12 -18.19
C PHE A 665 -29.13 -27.77 -16.70
N TRP A 666 -29.65 -26.60 -16.30
CA TRP A 666 -29.46 -26.10 -14.95
C TRP A 666 -30.49 -26.67 -13.96
N ASN A 667 -31.71 -26.99 -14.42
CA ASN A 667 -32.78 -27.50 -13.56
C ASN A 667 -33.01 -26.61 -12.31
N ILE A 668 -33.04 -25.29 -12.51
CA ILE A 668 -33.21 -24.32 -11.42
C ILE A 668 -34.65 -24.42 -10.88
N PRO A 669 -34.86 -24.59 -9.57
CA PRO A 669 -36.20 -24.63 -8.99
C PRO A 669 -36.97 -23.31 -9.16
N ASP A 670 -38.28 -23.40 -9.39
CA ASP A 670 -39.14 -22.21 -9.51
C ASP A 670 -39.43 -21.54 -8.17
N ASN A 671 -39.45 -22.31 -7.08
CA ASN A 671 -39.76 -21.75 -5.76
C ASN A 671 -38.56 -21.03 -5.15
N GLU A 672 -38.81 -19.87 -4.53
CA GLU A 672 -37.76 -18.95 -4.08
C GLU A 672 -36.79 -19.57 -3.06
N LYS A 673 -37.30 -20.40 -2.14
CA LYS A 673 -36.49 -21.04 -1.10
C LYS A 673 -35.50 -22.06 -1.69
N ASP A 674 -35.98 -22.93 -2.58
CA ASP A 674 -35.13 -23.95 -3.19
C ASP A 674 -34.22 -23.35 -4.25
N LYS A 675 -34.68 -22.31 -4.98
CA LYS A 675 -33.84 -21.49 -5.86
C LYS A 675 -32.68 -20.86 -5.09
N LYS A 676 -32.94 -20.29 -3.91
CA LYS A 676 -31.90 -19.78 -3.02
C LYS A 676 -30.89 -20.84 -2.63
N ASN A 677 -31.38 -21.99 -2.16
CA ASN A 677 -30.52 -23.11 -1.76
C ASN A 677 -29.69 -23.65 -2.94
N TYR A 678 -30.29 -23.74 -4.13
CA TYR A 678 -29.62 -24.12 -5.37
C TYR A 678 -28.41 -23.22 -5.64
N PHE A 679 -28.61 -21.91 -5.66
CA PHE A 679 -27.52 -20.97 -5.97
C PHE A 679 -26.44 -20.94 -4.89
N LEU A 680 -26.81 -21.01 -3.61
CA LEU A 680 -25.82 -21.10 -2.53
C LEU A 680 -24.94 -22.35 -2.70
N LYS A 681 -25.51 -23.50 -3.04
CA LYS A 681 -24.76 -24.74 -3.33
C LYS A 681 -23.93 -24.68 -4.61
N LEU A 682 -24.43 -23.97 -5.63
CA LEU A 682 -23.71 -23.76 -6.87
C LEU A 682 -22.44 -22.92 -6.64
N TYR A 683 -22.56 -21.84 -5.88
CA TYR A 683 -21.43 -20.94 -5.64
C TYR A 683 -20.47 -21.42 -4.53
N ASP A 684 -20.93 -22.21 -3.57
CA ASP A 684 -20.09 -22.68 -2.47
C ASP A 684 -19.17 -23.84 -2.92
N PRO A 685 -17.84 -23.67 -3.00
CA PRO A 685 -16.92 -24.72 -3.46
C PRO A 685 -16.91 -25.96 -2.56
N ARG A 686 -17.38 -25.84 -1.30
CA ARG A 686 -17.39 -26.89 -0.28
C ARG A 686 -18.55 -27.86 -0.44
N GLU A 687 -19.66 -27.40 -1.01
CA GLU A 687 -20.85 -28.21 -1.24
C GLU A 687 -20.61 -29.19 -2.38
N GLU A 688 -21.08 -30.43 -2.24
CA GLU A 688 -21.14 -31.37 -3.36
C GLU A 688 -22.43 -31.13 -4.13
N PHE A 689 -22.30 -30.43 -5.25
CA PHE A 689 -23.40 -30.04 -6.11
C PHE A 689 -22.91 -30.00 -7.56
N TYR A 690 -23.64 -30.63 -8.46
CA TYR A 690 -23.29 -30.72 -9.88
C TYR A 690 -24.55 -30.42 -10.71
N PRO A 691 -24.62 -29.26 -11.38
CA PRO A 691 -25.79 -28.93 -12.20
C PRO A 691 -25.90 -29.90 -13.38
N GLY A 692 -27.14 -30.25 -13.76
CA GLY A 692 -27.42 -31.16 -14.88
C GLY A 692 -27.55 -32.65 -14.52
N ASP A 693 -27.29 -33.06 -13.28
CA ASP A 693 -27.41 -34.47 -12.82
C ASP A 693 -28.81 -34.84 -12.30
N SER A 694 -29.87 -34.17 -12.79
CA SER A 694 -31.25 -34.59 -12.58
C SER A 694 -31.94 -34.91 -13.90
N VAL A 695 -31.47 -36.00 -14.52
CA VAL A 695 -32.29 -37.06 -15.16
C VAL A 695 -31.62 -38.40 -14.84
#